data_AF-A0A520QQ56-F1
#
_entry.id   AF-A0A520QQ56-F1
#
_cell.length_a   1.000
_cell.length_b   1.000
_cell.length_c   1.000
_cell.angle_alpha   90.00
_cell.angle_beta   90.00
_cell.angle_gamma   90.00
#
_symmetry.space_group_name_H-M   'P 1'
#
loop_
_entity.id
_entity.type
_entity.pdbx_description
1 polymer ?
#
loop_
_entity_poly.entity_id
_entity_poly.type
_entity_poly.pdbx_seq_one_letter_code
_entity_poly.pdbx_strand_id
1 'polypeptide(L)'
;MHFTKELKSNRLLIFLLALLSIVVETFSEESVSKIDPMDHLRGRRLSESARQLVSMCNGMAEMGLSYEAARLLKSTSVYSTNEETSKEAKRIMISWRIHEIEINDANADSIRKTIRITLNINRSALLDHKRVQTLLKVGQTKQAAKIIAKAKQVELYGESKESQRRILSELNIRQELLDNANDKKSLESLMLRSMEVSNLKETSEFLRTAHPESGNAMQNLILKIFPESAQINNRRNSERDRYRSAFSRRLPENARPPAMRVQDDGERRNARDGAFSFLSNRSRQQSENQEAKTLSIEKLIEIATDLTKYDKSMSVSFLTLAKRSINSEIEKIQIDEAIKSLIKSSKVNTPVQFSPSGAFFKPIQNLDDASQLFDRNLISEYKITLPEKSIESLKKEPKIFAKATFEYKNIKLENVGIRLKGFLGSFRPFDGQNKNGFTVKFNAFKAGQRFKGLNKIQLNNAAQDSTYLRESFGYSLFRQAGLPAPRVGHATVSINGTPFGLYVQVEATTKDFLERWFKDSSGDLYEGPTDITNWKNLDLDSDPKTAKRGLLIGFSDAAVKAKEMNDLTPLKNWLDLGYFARFMAMEILCDHWDGYLSPNNYRLYLNPSDQKFYFIPHGADQLFRNSRNNVFGSSRGRSVVAEAFRSTDEGELMLEEAIQYLLAKVWNSENLVSRLMNDHKRLRPYIVADAKRPYDLFEVEERLQSTIEYFSKTERLKRWQLMSLDNRELKDRLSRFNSRSRWGR
;
A
#
# COMPACT_ATOMS: atom_id res chain seq x y z
N MET A 1 -24.26 27.15 26.00
CA MET A 1 -25.20 26.06 26.35
C MET A 1 -25.19 24.92 25.31
N HIS A 2 -24.01 24.42 24.90
CA HIS A 2 -23.89 23.28 23.98
C HIS A 2 -22.67 22.37 24.27
N PHE A 3 -22.25 22.33 25.54
CA PHE A 3 -21.07 21.58 26.00
C PHE A 3 -21.39 20.24 26.68
N THR A 4 -22.54 19.62 26.39
CA THR A 4 -23.02 18.42 27.12
C THR A 4 -23.31 17.18 26.26
N LYS A 5 -22.95 17.16 24.97
CA LYS A 5 -23.15 15.97 24.11
C LYS A 5 -21.90 15.11 23.84
N GLU A 6 -20.68 15.67 23.82
CA GLU A 6 -19.48 14.88 23.50
C GLU A 6 -18.83 14.15 24.68
N LEU A 7 -19.12 14.56 25.93
CA LEU A 7 -18.71 13.79 27.11
C LEU A 7 -19.56 12.54 27.37
N LYS A 8 -20.68 12.35 26.65
CA LYS A 8 -21.58 11.20 26.89
C LYS A 8 -21.15 9.92 26.17
N SER A 9 -20.42 9.97 25.05
CA SER A 9 -20.06 8.75 24.31
C SER A 9 -18.86 8.01 24.92
N ASN A 10 -17.80 8.72 25.34
CA ASN A 10 -16.71 8.12 26.09
C ASN A 10 -17.09 7.80 27.53
N ARG A 11 -17.98 8.60 28.16
CA ARG A 11 -18.54 8.18 29.44
C ARG A 11 -19.43 6.98 29.29
N LEU A 12 -20.22 6.77 28.23
CA LEU A 12 -21.02 5.54 28.14
C LEU A 12 -20.16 4.27 28.00
N LEU A 13 -19.03 4.33 27.28
CA LEU A 13 -18.10 3.20 27.16
C LEU A 13 -17.27 3.00 28.44
N ILE A 14 -16.79 4.09 29.06
CA ILE A 14 -16.11 4.06 30.36
C ILE A 14 -17.09 3.71 31.49
N PHE A 15 -18.39 4.02 31.36
CA PHE A 15 -19.44 3.71 32.33
C PHE A 15 -20.00 2.30 32.08
N LEU A 16 -19.97 1.76 30.86
CA LEU A 16 -20.16 0.33 30.57
C LEU A 16 -18.96 -0.50 31.06
N LEU A 17 -17.74 0.01 30.93
CA LEU A 17 -16.52 -0.60 31.49
C LEU A 17 -16.41 -0.40 33.01
N ALA A 18 -16.94 0.72 33.55
CA ALA A 18 -17.02 1.00 34.99
C ALA A 18 -18.17 0.24 35.64
N LEU A 19 -19.31 0.02 34.98
CA LEU A 19 -20.35 -0.91 35.46
C LEU A 19 -19.86 -2.36 35.49
N LEU A 20 -18.89 -2.71 34.63
CA LEU A 20 -18.15 -3.98 34.70
C LEU A 20 -17.07 -4.03 35.81
N SER A 21 -16.69 -2.88 36.39
CA SER A 21 -15.70 -2.79 37.48
C SER A 21 -16.25 -2.32 38.84
N ILE A 22 -17.47 -1.78 38.91
CA ILE A 22 -18.15 -1.31 40.14
C ILE A 22 -18.97 -2.43 40.83
N VAL A 23 -18.94 -3.67 40.33
CA VAL A 23 -19.40 -4.85 41.11
C VAL A 23 -18.31 -5.36 42.06
N VAL A 24 -17.12 -4.74 42.07
CA VAL A 24 -16.02 -5.12 42.97
C VAL A 24 -15.83 -4.03 44.02
N GLU A 25 -16.77 -3.92 44.94
CA GLU A 25 -16.54 -3.36 46.28
C GLU A 25 -17.77 -3.68 47.14
N THR A 26 -17.86 -4.92 47.61
CA THR A 26 -18.26 -5.24 48.99
C THR A 26 -18.17 -6.75 49.18
N PHE A 27 -17.61 -7.12 50.34
CA PHE A 27 -17.60 -8.41 51.02
C PHE A 27 -16.35 -9.29 50.90
N SER A 28 -15.83 -9.51 52.10
CA SER A 28 -14.73 -10.32 52.57
C SER A 28 -15.00 -11.82 52.48
N GLU A 29 -13.90 -12.56 52.51
CA GLU A 29 -13.73 -13.97 52.88
C GLU A 29 -14.28 -15.06 51.95
N GLU A 30 -13.33 -15.85 51.42
CA GLU A 30 -13.44 -17.26 51.04
C GLU A 30 -14.69 -17.70 50.26
N SER A 31 -14.80 -17.36 48.98
CA SER A 31 -15.30 -18.27 47.95
C SER A 31 -15.14 -17.67 46.56
N VAL A 32 -14.63 -18.46 45.61
CA VAL A 32 -14.65 -18.07 44.19
C VAL A 32 -16.12 -18.08 43.74
N SER A 33 -16.69 -16.90 43.52
CA SER A 33 -18.12 -16.77 43.22
C SER A 33 -18.50 -17.48 41.91
N LYS A 34 -19.57 -18.28 41.97
CA LYS A 34 -20.30 -18.72 40.77
C LYS A 34 -20.92 -17.49 40.14
N ILE A 35 -20.49 -17.16 38.92
CA ILE A 35 -21.20 -16.21 38.07
C ILE A 35 -22.49 -16.91 37.65
N ASP A 36 -23.63 -16.48 38.18
CA ASP A 36 -24.94 -16.78 37.61
C ASP A 36 -25.32 -15.61 36.69
N PRO A 37 -25.24 -15.80 35.36
CA PRO A 37 -25.57 -14.75 34.41
C PRO A 37 -27.08 -14.58 34.42
N MET A 38 -27.58 -13.52 35.04
CA MET A 38 -28.95 -13.04 34.83
C MET A 38 -29.17 -12.81 33.34
N ASP A 39 -29.63 -13.87 32.69
CA ASP A 39 -30.84 -13.97 31.90
C ASP A 39 -31.71 -12.70 31.89
N HIS A 40 -32.45 -12.54 30.80
CA HIS A 40 -33.49 -11.51 30.56
C HIS A 40 -33.12 -10.20 29.84
N LEU A 41 -32.06 -10.09 29.03
CA LEU A 41 -32.06 -9.08 27.95
C LEU A 41 -31.59 -9.65 26.60
N ARG A 42 -32.56 -10.29 25.94
CA ARG A 42 -32.68 -10.54 24.48
C ARG A 42 -31.74 -11.59 23.87
N GLY A 43 -32.04 -12.85 24.15
CA GLY A 43 -32.25 -13.88 23.13
C GLY A 43 -31.25 -14.00 21.97
N ARG A 44 -29.96 -14.18 22.26
CA ARG A 44 -29.00 -14.92 21.41
C ARG A 44 -28.02 -15.69 22.31
N ARG A 45 -27.67 -16.90 21.89
CA ARG A 45 -27.10 -17.99 22.71
C ARG A 45 -25.80 -17.60 23.43
N LEU A 46 -25.75 -17.79 24.75
CA LEU A 46 -24.55 -17.60 25.60
C LEU A 46 -23.29 -18.36 25.11
N SER A 47 -23.47 -19.47 24.41
CA SER A 47 -22.38 -20.24 23.79
C SER A 47 -21.71 -19.53 22.59
N GLU A 48 -22.40 -18.57 21.95
CA GLU A 48 -21.81 -17.65 20.97
C GLU A 48 -21.06 -16.49 21.66
N SER A 49 -21.45 -16.14 22.90
CA SER A 49 -20.82 -15.08 23.71
C SER A 49 -19.51 -15.54 24.37
N ALA A 50 -19.40 -16.81 24.78
CA ALA A 50 -18.17 -17.34 25.38
C ALA A 50 -16.98 -17.41 24.40
N ARG A 51 -17.23 -17.75 23.12
CA ARG A 51 -16.20 -17.68 22.06
C ARG A 51 -15.78 -16.24 21.75
N GLN A 52 -16.68 -15.27 21.88
CA GLN A 52 -16.35 -13.86 21.75
C GLN A 52 -15.53 -13.35 22.94
N LEU A 53 -15.81 -13.82 24.17
CA LEU A 53 -15.06 -13.44 25.37
C LEU A 53 -13.57 -13.77 25.26
N VAL A 54 -13.22 -14.99 24.83
CA VAL A 54 -11.82 -15.41 24.65
C VAL A 54 -11.10 -14.55 23.60
N SER A 55 -11.77 -14.23 22.49
CA SER A 55 -11.24 -13.33 21.45
C SER A 55 -11.11 -11.88 21.94
N MET A 56 -12.01 -11.41 22.80
CA MET A 56 -11.96 -10.07 23.40
C MET A 56 -10.80 -9.92 24.39
N CYS A 57 -10.43 -10.98 25.11
CA CYS A 57 -9.32 -10.94 26.08
C CYS A 57 -7.98 -10.51 25.43
N ASN A 58 -7.70 -10.93 24.20
CA ASN A 58 -6.51 -10.48 23.47
C ASN A 58 -6.55 -8.97 23.21
N GLY A 59 -7.68 -8.46 22.71
CA GLY A 59 -7.87 -7.03 22.49
C GLY A 59 -7.78 -6.21 23.79
N MET A 60 -8.36 -6.72 24.89
CA MET A 60 -8.25 -6.11 26.22
C MET A 60 -6.78 -6.03 26.67
N ALA A 61 -6.03 -7.12 26.54
CA ALA A 61 -4.62 -7.15 26.92
C ALA A 61 -3.77 -6.19 26.09
N GLU A 62 -4.05 -6.05 24.80
CA GLU A 62 -3.41 -5.06 23.92
C GLU A 62 -3.76 -3.61 24.27
N MET A 63 -4.96 -3.37 24.79
CA MET A 63 -5.41 -2.06 25.28
C MET A 63 -4.92 -1.72 26.70
N GLY A 64 -4.12 -2.59 27.32
CA GLY A 64 -3.57 -2.39 28.67
C GLY A 64 -4.44 -2.93 29.81
N LEU A 65 -5.57 -3.59 29.50
CA LEU A 65 -6.46 -4.25 30.45
C LEU A 65 -6.06 -5.74 30.64
N SER A 66 -4.76 -5.98 30.76
CA SER A 66 -4.19 -7.33 30.71
C SER A 66 -4.56 -8.18 31.94
N TYR A 67 -4.72 -7.55 33.11
CA TYR A 67 -5.09 -8.26 34.33
C TYR A 67 -6.57 -8.69 34.32
N GLU A 68 -7.44 -7.79 33.86
CA GLU A 68 -8.87 -8.03 33.69
C GLU A 68 -9.10 -9.15 32.65
N ALA A 69 -8.34 -9.11 31.55
CA ALA A 69 -8.35 -10.17 30.56
C ALA A 69 -7.90 -11.52 31.15
N ALA A 70 -6.86 -11.53 31.99
CA ALA A 70 -6.40 -12.75 32.67
C ALA A 70 -7.47 -13.33 33.61
N ARG A 71 -8.13 -12.49 34.41
CA ARG A 71 -9.26 -12.90 35.27
C ARG A 71 -10.39 -13.51 34.46
N LEU A 72 -10.73 -12.89 33.33
CA LEU A 72 -11.78 -13.39 32.45
C LEU A 72 -11.42 -14.73 31.81
N LEU A 73 -10.17 -14.91 31.37
CA LEU A 73 -9.69 -16.19 30.84
C LEU A 73 -9.67 -17.28 31.93
N LYS A 74 -9.26 -16.95 33.16
CA LYS A 74 -9.28 -17.89 34.27
C LYS A 74 -10.69 -18.36 34.57
N SER A 75 -11.63 -17.42 34.71
CA SER A 75 -13.05 -17.74 34.89
C SER A 75 -13.58 -18.61 33.76
N THR A 76 -13.35 -18.22 32.51
CA THR A 76 -13.77 -18.98 31.32
C THR A 76 -13.17 -20.40 31.30
N SER A 77 -11.91 -20.55 31.72
CA SER A 77 -11.23 -21.84 31.74
C SER A 77 -11.82 -22.84 32.74
N VAL A 78 -12.42 -22.33 33.83
CA VAL A 78 -12.97 -23.14 34.92
C VAL A 78 -14.47 -23.37 34.73
N TYR A 79 -15.21 -22.32 34.34
CA TYR A 79 -16.67 -22.32 34.41
C TYR A 79 -17.38 -22.44 33.05
N SER A 80 -16.66 -22.39 31.92
CA SER A 80 -17.29 -22.56 30.60
C SER A 80 -17.84 -23.98 30.42
N THR A 81 -19.14 -24.07 30.13
CA THR A 81 -19.82 -25.33 29.75
C THR A 81 -19.42 -25.82 28.36
N ASN A 82 -18.79 -24.98 27.55
CA ASN A 82 -18.21 -25.35 26.26
C ASN A 82 -16.75 -25.76 26.44
N GLU A 83 -16.45 -27.04 26.20
CA GLU A 83 -15.12 -27.64 26.39
C GLU A 83 -14.06 -27.02 25.47
N GLU A 84 -14.41 -26.72 24.21
CA GLU A 84 -13.51 -26.07 23.25
C GLU A 84 -13.09 -24.67 23.73
N THR A 85 -14.05 -23.92 24.29
CA THR A 85 -13.81 -22.57 24.81
C THR A 85 -13.00 -22.59 26.11
N SER A 86 -13.26 -23.54 27.02
CA SER A 86 -12.45 -23.75 28.23
C SER A 86 -11.00 -24.10 27.86
N LYS A 87 -10.80 -25.04 26.93
CA LYS A 87 -9.47 -25.42 26.43
C LYS A 87 -8.75 -24.23 25.79
N GLU A 88 -9.45 -23.43 25.01
CA GLU A 88 -8.85 -22.25 24.38
C GLU A 88 -8.45 -21.18 25.42
N ALA A 89 -9.28 -20.92 26.43
CA ALA A 89 -8.92 -20.01 27.51
C ALA A 89 -7.66 -20.46 28.27
N LYS A 90 -7.52 -21.77 28.54
CA LYS A 90 -6.29 -22.35 29.11
C LYS A 90 -5.09 -22.15 28.20
N ARG A 91 -5.25 -22.39 26.90
CA ARG A 91 -4.18 -22.17 25.90
C ARG A 91 -3.74 -20.71 25.86
N ILE A 92 -4.65 -19.75 25.96
CA ILE A 92 -4.27 -18.33 25.99
C ILE A 92 -3.49 -18.00 27.28
N MET A 93 -3.92 -18.48 28.45
CA MET A 93 -3.15 -18.26 29.68
C MET A 93 -1.75 -18.89 29.63
N ILE A 94 -1.62 -20.08 29.03
CA ILE A 94 -0.32 -20.70 28.75
C ILE A 94 0.48 -19.83 27.78
N SER A 95 -0.15 -19.35 26.70
CA SER A 95 0.48 -18.48 25.69
C SER A 95 1.05 -17.19 26.26
N TRP A 96 0.40 -16.66 27.29
CA TRP A 96 0.78 -15.46 28.01
C TRP A 96 1.77 -15.74 29.14
N ARG A 97 2.11 -17.01 29.38
CA ARG A 97 2.99 -17.47 30.46
C ARG A 97 2.50 -17.09 31.85
N ILE A 98 1.18 -17.08 32.05
CA ILE A 98 0.55 -16.77 33.34
C ILE A 98 -0.17 -17.98 33.95
N HIS A 99 -0.19 -19.12 33.27
CA HIS A 99 -0.91 -20.32 33.73
C HIS A 99 -0.42 -20.88 35.07
N GLU A 100 0.85 -20.63 35.45
CA GLU A 100 1.44 -21.01 36.74
C GLU A 100 1.33 -19.89 37.79
N ILE A 101 0.93 -18.68 37.39
CA ILE A 101 0.77 -17.55 38.31
C ILE A 101 -0.67 -17.58 38.84
N GLU A 102 -0.80 -17.47 40.16
CA GLU A 102 -2.11 -17.31 40.77
C GLU A 102 -2.71 -15.94 40.40
N ILE A 103 -3.92 -15.94 39.83
CA ILE A 103 -4.58 -14.73 39.35
C ILE A 103 -5.36 -14.10 40.50
N ASN A 104 -4.70 -13.21 41.23
CA ASN A 104 -5.22 -12.42 42.34
C ASN A 104 -4.62 -11.00 42.35
N ASP A 105 -5.17 -10.11 43.17
CA ASP A 105 -4.78 -8.69 43.16
C ASP A 105 -3.32 -8.48 43.61
N ALA A 106 -2.80 -9.35 44.48
CA ALA A 106 -1.40 -9.35 44.90
C ALA A 106 -0.43 -9.57 43.73
N ASN A 107 -0.82 -10.38 42.73
CA ASN A 107 -0.01 -10.69 41.56
C ASN A 107 -0.33 -9.81 40.33
N ALA A 108 -1.26 -8.87 40.44
CA ALA A 108 -1.79 -8.13 39.29
C ALA A 108 -0.69 -7.41 38.47
N ASP A 109 0.28 -6.78 39.12
CA ASP A 109 1.40 -6.11 38.43
C ASP A 109 2.35 -7.09 37.73
N SER A 110 2.63 -8.23 38.37
CA SER A 110 3.44 -9.29 37.77
C SER A 110 2.75 -9.88 36.53
N ILE A 111 1.43 -10.10 36.61
CA ILE A 111 0.61 -10.58 35.49
C ILE A 111 0.60 -9.56 34.36
N ARG A 112 0.31 -8.27 34.63
CA ARG A 112 0.35 -7.20 33.62
C ARG A 112 1.70 -7.13 32.91
N LYS A 113 2.79 -7.15 33.70
CA LYS A 113 4.16 -7.10 33.17
C LYS A 113 4.48 -8.32 32.30
N THR A 114 4.13 -9.51 32.77
CA THR A 114 4.39 -10.78 32.06
C THR A 114 3.62 -10.85 30.75
N ILE A 115 2.33 -10.51 30.75
CA ILE A 115 1.52 -10.47 29.52
C ILE A 115 2.10 -9.45 28.54
N ARG A 116 2.40 -8.23 28.99
CA ARG A 116 2.96 -7.18 28.12
C ARG A 116 4.29 -7.59 27.49
N ILE A 117 5.20 -8.19 28.26
CA ILE A 117 6.49 -8.69 27.74
C ILE A 117 6.24 -9.79 26.71
N THR A 118 5.38 -10.75 27.01
CA THR A 118 5.06 -11.87 26.13
C THR A 118 4.43 -11.40 24.81
N LEU A 119 3.44 -10.51 24.87
CA LEU A 119 2.82 -9.93 23.67
C LEU A 119 3.85 -9.17 22.81
N ASN A 120 4.75 -8.41 23.42
CA ASN A 120 5.81 -7.70 22.69
C ASN A 120 6.79 -8.67 22.00
N ILE A 121 7.20 -9.74 22.68
CA ILE A 121 8.07 -10.78 22.11
C ILE A 121 7.37 -11.48 20.94
N ASN A 122 6.12 -11.89 21.11
CA ASN A 122 5.32 -12.54 20.07
C ASN A 122 5.16 -11.64 18.85
N ARG A 123 4.81 -10.36 19.08
CA ARG A 123 4.67 -9.35 18.02
C ARG A 123 5.98 -9.14 17.27
N SER A 124 7.11 -9.07 17.98
CA SER A 124 8.43 -8.94 17.37
C SER A 124 8.77 -10.16 16.51
N ALA A 125 8.50 -11.37 16.99
CA ALA A 125 8.77 -12.59 16.23
C ALA A 125 7.91 -12.67 14.96
N LEU A 126 6.62 -12.33 15.04
CA LEU A 126 5.73 -12.27 13.88
C LEU A 126 6.16 -11.20 12.88
N LEU A 127 6.60 -10.05 13.35
CA LEU A 127 7.15 -8.99 12.50
C LEU A 127 8.43 -9.46 11.77
N ASP A 128 9.29 -10.21 12.45
CA ASP A 128 10.48 -10.82 11.84
C ASP A 128 10.10 -11.83 10.74
N HIS A 129 9.04 -12.64 10.93
CA HIS A 129 8.51 -13.52 9.86
C HIS A 129 7.98 -12.70 8.67
N LYS A 130 7.29 -11.59 8.92
CA LYS A 130 6.79 -10.71 7.85
C LYS A 130 7.94 -10.06 7.08
N ARG A 131 9.00 -9.64 7.80
CA ARG A 131 10.20 -9.08 7.19
C ARG A 131 10.95 -10.10 6.33
N VAL A 132 10.96 -11.38 6.72
CA VAL A 132 11.49 -12.46 5.88
C VAL A 132 10.78 -12.49 4.54
N GLN A 133 9.44 -12.39 4.51
CA GLN A 133 8.68 -12.30 3.27
C GLN A 133 9.11 -11.13 2.38
N THR A 134 9.30 -9.94 2.96
CA THR A 134 9.84 -8.76 2.24
C THR A 134 11.23 -9.04 1.66
N LEU A 135 12.14 -9.63 2.44
CA LEU A 135 13.52 -9.90 2.03
C LEU A 135 13.60 -10.93 0.90
N LEU A 136 12.77 -11.97 0.94
CA LEU A 136 12.70 -12.97 -0.12
C LEU A 136 12.18 -12.37 -1.43
N LYS A 137 11.25 -11.41 -1.37
CA LYS A 137 10.78 -10.69 -2.57
C LYS A 137 11.88 -9.89 -3.28
N VAL A 138 12.97 -9.57 -2.59
CA VAL A 138 14.11 -8.81 -3.14
C VAL A 138 15.40 -9.64 -3.24
N GLY A 139 15.31 -10.97 -3.17
CA GLY A 139 16.48 -11.83 -3.35
C GLY A 139 17.42 -11.95 -2.15
N GLN A 140 17.11 -11.35 -0.99
CA GLN A 140 18.02 -11.28 0.17
C GLN A 140 17.92 -12.51 1.08
N THR A 141 18.15 -13.70 0.53
CA THR A 141 17.96 -14.99 1.22
C THR A 141 18.87 -15.18 2.42
N LYS A 142 20.13 -14.73 2.36
CA LYS A 142 21.08 -14.75 3.49
C LYS A 142 20.57 -13.96 4.69
N GLN A 143 20.01 -12.77 4.43
CA GLN A 143 19.47 -11.92 5.48
C GLN A 143 18.16 -12.49 6.02
N ALA A 144 17.30 -13.01 5.14
CA ALA A 144 16.08 -13.72 5.53
C ALA A 144 16.38 -14.91 6.45
N ALA A 145 17.37 -15.74 6.10
CA ALA A 145 17.81 -16.88 6.91
C ALA A 145 18.30 -16.44 8.31
N LYS A 146 19.03 -15.33 8.39
CA LYS A 146 19.46 -14.76 9.68
C LYS A 146 18.28 -14.31 10.54
N ILE A 147 17.28 -13.65 9.95
CA ILE A 147 16.11 -13.14 10.68
C ILE A 147 15.20 -14.29 11.12
N ILE A 148 14.93 -15.25 10.24
CA ILE A 148 14.07 -16.39 10.58
C ILE A 148 14.71 -17.29 11.64
N ALA A 149 16.05 -17.41 11.67
CA ALA A 149 16.76 -18.13 12.72
C ALA A 149 16.45 -17.57 14.12
N LYS A 150 16.41 -16.23 14.25
CA LYS A 150 16.02 -15.56 15.50
C LYS A 150 14.54 -15.75 15.80
N ALA A 151 13.68 -15.54 14.80
CA ALA A 151 12.23 -15.63 14.99
C ALA A 151 11.76 -17.04 15.38
N LYS A 152 12.43 -18.09 14.88
CA LYS A 152 12.17 -19.49 15.22
C LYS A 152 12.43 -19.83 16.69
N GLN A 153 13.33 -19.11 17.37
CA GLN A 153 13.62 -19.32 18.80
C GLN A 153 12.48 -18.87 19.72
N VAL A 154 11.55 -18.06 19.20
CA VAL A 154 10.38 -17.62 19.96
C VAL A 154 9.27 -18.64 19.80
N GLU A 155 8.96 -19.33 20.88
CA GLU A 155 7.81 -20.23 20.93
C GLU A 155 6.51 -19.42 20.96
N LEU A 156 5.70 -19.60 19.91
CA LEU A 156 4.42 -18.94 19.74
C LEU A 156 3.28 -19.92 20.05
N TYR A 157 2.21 -19.40 20.63
CA TYR A 157 1.00 -20.15 20.96
C TYR A 157 -0.25 -19.40 20.48
N GLY A 158 -1.41 -20.06 20.55
CA GLY A 158 -2.72 -19.47 20.21
C GLY A 158 -2.74 -18.76 18.86
N GLU A 159 -3.37 -17.58 18.81
CA GLU A 159 -3.49 -16.74 17.60
C GLU A 159 -2.14 -16.33 17.01
N SER A 160 -1.10 -16.16 17.83
CA SER A 160 0.24 -15.85 17.32
C SER A 160 0.84 -17.04 16.56
N LYS A 161 0.62 -18.28 17.04
CA LYS A 161 1.05 -19.48 16.30
C LYS A 161 0.28 -19.68 15.00
N GLU A 162 -1.01 -19.36 15.00
CA GLU A 162 -1.81 -19.38 13.77
C GLU A 162 -1.36 -18.33 12.77
N SER A 163 -1.05 -17.13 13.23
CA SER A 163 -0.50 -16.05 12.40
C SER A 163 0.85 -16.45 11.80
N GLN A 164 1.74 -17.06 12.60
CA GLN A 164 3.00 -17.62 12.10
C GLN A 164 2.74 -18.67 11.00
N ARG A 165 1.83 -19.63 11.24
CA ARG A 165 1.49 -20.66 10.25
C ARG A 165 0.98 -20.06 8.95
N ARG A 166 0.19 -18.98 9.01
CA ARG A 166 -0.29 -18.25 7.82
C ARG A 166 0.86 -17.61 7.04
N ILE A 167 1.76 -16.92 7.74
CA ILE A 167 2.93 -16.29 7.11
C ILE A 167 3.85 -17.37 6.48
N LEU A 168 4.14 -18.46 7.19
CA LEU A 168 4.92 -19.58 6.65
C LEU A 168 4.23 -20.23 5.44
N SER A 169 2.90 -20.37 5.49
CA SER A 169 2.12 -20.84 4.36
C SER A 169 2.29 -19.91 3.16
N GLU A 170 2.19 -18.59 3.32
CA GLU A 170 2.45 -17.57 2.29
C GLU A 170 3.86 -17.68 1.68
N LEU A 171 4.84 -17.99 2.52
CA LEU A 171 6.23 -18.25 2.13
C LEU A 171 6.44 -19.60 1.44
N ASN A 172 5.42 -20.46 1.35
CA ASN A 172 5.57 -21.85 0.89
C ASN A 172 6.56 -22.66 1.76
N ILE A 173 6.60 -22.38 3.06
CA ILE A 173 7.44 -23.08 4.04
C ILE A 173 6.56 -23.95 4.95
N ARG A 174 6.88 -25.24 5.05
CA ARG A 174 6.29 -26.12 6.06
C ARG A 174 6.99 -25.91 7.40
N GLN A 175 6.21 -25.90 8.48
CA GLN A 175 6.73 -25.78 9.85
C GLN A 175 7.80 -26.84 10.14
N GLU A 176 7.55 -28.11 9.78
CA GLU A 176 8.51 -29.22 9.97
C GLU A 176 9.87 -28.96 9.28
N LEU A 177 9.87 -28.40 8.06
CA LEU A 177 11.11 -28.09 7.34
C LEU A 177 11.85 -26.94 8.01
N LEU A 178 11.13 -25.94 8.52
CA LEU A 178 11.72 -24.88 9.31
C LEU A 178 12.30 -25.42 10.62
N ASP A 179 11.59 -26.32 11.29
CA ASP A 179 11.98 -26.95 12.55
C ASP A 179 13.23 -27.82 12.40
N ASN A 180 13.38 -28.53 11.28
CA ASN A 180 14.54 -29.37 10.98
C ASN A 180 15.76 -28.59 10.49
N ALA A 181 15.58 -27.35 10.01
CA ALA A 181 16.69 -26.49 9.58
C ALA A 181 17.37 -25.85 10.80
N ASN A 182 18.49 -26.45 11.23
CA ASN A 182 19.20 -26.10 12.48
C ASN A 182 20.46 -25.25 12.27
N ASP A 183 20.95 -25.16 11.04
CA ASP A 183 22.17 -24.42 10.72
C ASP A 183 21.90 -23.34 9.65
N LYS A 184 22.87 -22.43 9.50
CA LYS A 184 22.74 -21.29 8.58
C LYS A 184 22.57 -21.73 7.13
N LYS A 185 23.24 -22.80 6.68
CA LYS A 185 23.19 -23.27 5.28
C LYS A 185 21.84 -23.91 4.99
N SER A 186 21.32 -24.76 5.89
CA SER A 186 19.99 -25.36 5.71
C SER A 186 18.87 -24.31 5.69
N LEU A 187 18.94 -23.29 6.55
CA LEU A 187 18.00 -22.16 6.52
C LEU A 187 18.11 -21.33 5.23
N GLU A 188 19.31 -21.01 4.77
CA GLU A 188 19.51 -20.29 3.51
C GLU A 188 18.97 -21.07 2.30
N SER A 189 19.19 -22.39 2.25
CA SER A 189 18.63 -23.27 1.24
C SER A 189 17.09 -23.29 1.26
N LEU A 190 16.50 -23.34 2.46
CA LEU A 190 15.04 -23.25 2.64
C LEU A 190 14.49 -21.90 2.14
N MET A 191 15.19 -20.80 2.45
CA MET A 191 14.83 -19.45 1.98
C MET A 191 14.92 -19.34 0.45
N LEU A 192 15.97 -19.89 -0.16
CA LEU A 192 16.14 -19.94 -1.62
C LEU A 192 15.01 -20.71 -2.29
N ARG A 193 14.66 -21.89 -1.77
CA ARG A 193 13.54 -22.70 -2.28
C ARG A 193 12.21 -21.97 -2.14
N SER A 194 11.95 -21.36 -0.98
CA SER A 194 10.75 -20.56 -0.70
C SER A 194 10.57 -19.42 -1.70
N MET A 195 11.65 -18.67 -1.94
CA MET A 195 11.68 -17.57 -2.91
C MET A 195 11.42 -18.06 -4.33
N GLU A 196 12.11 -19.12 -4.76
CA GLU A 196 11.96 -19.72 -6.08
C GLU A 196 10.51 -20.16 -6.34
N VAL A 197 9.93 -20.95 -5.44
CA VAL A 197 8.54 -21.42 -5.57
C VAL A 197 7.57 -20.24 -5.63
N SER A 198 7.80 -19.21 -4.82
CA SER A 198 6.94 -18.02 -4.79
C SER A 198 7.00 -17.24 -6.11
N ASN A 199 8.18 -17.06 -6.68
CA ASN A 199 8.36 -16.38 -7.97
C ASN A 199 7.74 -17.18 -9.12
N LEU A 200 7.96 -18.49 -9.17
CA LEU A 200 7.37 -19.36 -10.18
C LEU A 200 5.84 -19.35 -10.12
N LYS A 201 5.25 -19.42 -8.91
CA LYS A 201 3.80 -19.34 -8.72
C LYS A 201 3.23 -18.00 -9.18
N GLU A 202 3.91 -16.89 -8.88
CA GLU A 202 3.47 -15.56 -9.32
C GLU A 202 3.48 -15.43 -10.85
N THR A 203 4.54 -15.90 -11.50
CA THR A 203 4.65 -15.92 -12.97
C THR A 203 3.59 -16.83 -13.60
N SER A 204 3.39 -18.03 -13.04
CA SER A 204 2.34 -18.94 -13.50
C SER A 204 0.95 -18.33 -13.36
N GLU A 205 0.62 -17.68 -12.23
CA GLU A 205 -0.69 -17.03 -12.03
C GLU A 205 -0.93 -15.90 -13.05
N PHE A 206 0.11 -15.10 -13.33
CA PHE A 206 0.05 -14.09 -14.39
C PHE A 206 -0.21 -14.73 -15.77
N LEU A 207 0.59 -15.71 -16.16
CA LEU A 207 0.47 -16.38 -17.46
C LEU A 207 -0.85 -17.13 -17.61
N ARG A 208 -1.42 -17.72 -16.55
CA ARG A 208 -2.74 -18.38 -16.64
C ARG A 208 -3.85 -17.45 -17.12
N THR A 209 -3.69 -16.15 -16.89
CA THR A 209 -4.59 -15.13 -17.42
C THR A 209 -4.12 -14.60 -18.77
N ALA A 210 -2.84 -14.20 -18.88
CA ALA A 210 -2.31 -13.50 -20.06
C ALA A 210 -2.00 -14.42 -21.25
N HIS A 211 -1.55 -15.64 -20.97
CA HIS A 211 -1.16 -16.67 -21.93
C HIS A 211 -1.48 -18.09 -21.38
N PRO A 212 -2.76 -18.51 -21.37
CA PRO A 212 -3.25 -19.62 -20.57
C PRO A 212 -2.52 -20.96 -20.75
N GLU A 213 -2.08 -21.30 -21.97
CA GLU A 213 -1.37 -22.55 -22.25
C GLU A 213 -0.07 -22.67 -21.43
N SER A 214 0.82 -21.68 -21.54
CA SER A 214 2.07 -21.62 -20.77
C SER A 214 1.80 -21.52 -19.27
N GLY A 215 0.79 -20.75 -18.85
CA GLY A 215 0.45 -20.61 -17.43
C GLY A 215 0.00 -21.93 -16.79
N ASN A 216 -0.88 -22.68 -17.46
CA ASN A 216 -1.37 -23.98 -16.99
C ASN A 216 -0.26 -25.05 -17.04
N ALA A 217 0.52 -25.09 -18.12
CA ALA A 217 1.69 -25.97 -18.21
C ALA A 217 2.71 -25.68 -17.10
N MET A 218 3.01 -24.40 -16.84
CA MET A 218 3.92 -23.97 -15.77
C MET A 218 3.41 -24.40 -14.39
N GLN A 219 2.09 -24.32 -14.14
CA GLN A 219 1.51 -24.79 -12.89
C GLN A 219 1.76 -26.30 -12.68
N ASN A 220 1.58 -27.11 -13.72
CA ASN A 220 1.83 -28.55 -13.66
C ASN A 220 3.31 -28.86 -13.43
N LEU A 221 4.20 -28.15 -14.11
CA LEU A 221 5.65 -28.28 -13.92
C LEU A 221 6.09 -27.92 -12.51
N ILE A 222 5.53 -26.85 -11.93
CA ILE A 222 5.78 -26.46 -10.52
C ILE A 222 5.36 -27.59 -9.58
N LEU A 223 4.18 -28.19 -9.77
CA LEU A 223 3.70 -29.29 -8.93
C LEU A 223 4.54 -30.56 -9.07
N LYS A 224 5.10 -30.82 -10.25
CA LYS A 224 6.01 -31.95 -10.50
C LYS A 224 7.36 -31.77 -9.78
N ILE A 225 7.92 -30.56 -9.77
CA ILE A 225 9.21 -30.26 -9.15
C ILE A 225 9.07 -30.03 -7.63
N PHE A 226 7.95 -29.43 -7.20
CA PHE A 226 7.68 -29.04 -5.82
C PHE A 226 6.33 -29.61 -5.34
N PRO A 227 6.19 -30.94 -5.17
CA PRO A 227 4.93 -31.58 -4.82
C PRO A 227 4.33 -31.08 -3.51
N GLU A 228 5.16 -30.64 -2.55
CA GLU A 228 4.71 -30.04 -1.29
C GLU A 228 3.86 -28.77 -1.49
N SER A 229 4.01 -28.10 -2.64
CA SER A 229 3.23 -26.92 -3.00
C SER A 229 1.73 -27.21 -3.13
N ALA A 230 1.34 -28.44 -3.51
CA ALA A 230 -0.07 -28.85 -3.61
C ALA A 230 -0.74 -28.85 -2.23
N GLN A 231 -0.07 -29.46 -1.25
CA GLN A 231 -0.56 -29.55 0.13
C GLN A 231 -0.68 -28.17 0.77
N ILE A 232 0.30 -27.29 0.55
CA ILE A 232 0.27 -25.90 1.03
C ILE A 232 -0.90 -25.14 0.41
N ASN A 233 -1.17 -25.31 -0.89
CA ASN A 233 -2.30 -24.66 -1.56
C ASN A 233 -3.66 -25.14 -1.02
N ASN A 234 -3.83 -26.45 -0.81
CA ASN A 234 -5.05 -27.01 -0.24
C ASN A 234 -5.30 -26.49 1.18
N ARG A 235 -4.23 -26.34 1.98
CA ARG A 235 -4.30 -25.74 3.31
C ARG A 235 -4.67 -24.25 3.26
N ARG A 236 -4.11 -23.47 2.34
CA ARG A 236 -4.50 -22.05 2.15
C ARG A 236 -5.99 -21.92 1.79
N ASN A 237 -6.48 -22.78 0.91
CA ASN A 237 -7.89 -22.79 0.50
C ASN A 237 -8.81 -23.17 1.68
N SER A 238 -8.47 -24.21 2.45
CA SER A 238 -9.26 -24.62 3.61
C SER A 238 -9.27 -23.57 4.74
N GLU A 239 -8.16 -22.85 4.94
CA GLU A 239 -8.11 -21.69 5.83
C GLU A 239 -9.02 -20.57 5.32
N ARG A 240 -8.92 -20.20 4.04
CA ARG A 240 -9.78 -19.17 3.42
C ARG A 240 -11.27 -19.49 3.55
N ASP A 241 -11.66 -20.75 3.36
CA ASP A 241 -13.04 -21.19 3.46
C ASP A 241 -13.55 -21.24 4.92
N ARG A 242 -12.68 -21.58 5.87
CA ARG A 242 -12.97 -21.41 7.31
C ARG A 242 -13.29 -19.96 7.67
N TYR A 243 -12.50 -18.99 7.19
CA TYR A 243 -12.78 -17.57 7.43
C TYR A 243 -14.05 -17.07 6.72
N ARG A 244 -14.30 -17.51 5.49
CA ARG A 244 -15.54 -17.17 4.76
C ARG A 244 -16.80 -17.69 5.46
N SER A 245 -16.77 -18.93 5.94
CA SER A 245 -17.86 -19.54 6.70
C SER A 245 -18.06 -18.95 8.09
N ALA A 246 -16.98 -18.42 8.71
CA ALA A 246 -17.08 -17.67 9.95
C ALA A 246 -17.68 -16.26 9.74
N PHE A 247 -17.38 -15.60 8.61
CA PHE A 247 -17.88 -14.26 8.31
C PHE A 247 -19.35 -14.26 7.83
N SER A 248 -19.76 -15.27 7.05
CA SER A 248 -21.15 -15.42 6.58
C SER A 248 -22.15 -15.72 7.70
N ARG A 249 -21.68 -16.24 8.84
CA ARG A 249 -22.50 -16.49 10.04
C ARG A 249 -22.63 -15.30 11.00
N ARG A 250 -21.99 -14.15 10.72
CA ARG A 250 -21.84 -13.03 11.66
C ARG A 250 -22.76 -11.82 11.40
N LEU A 251 -23.67 -11.86 10.41
CA LEU A 251 -24.59 -10.76 10.15
C LEU A 251 -26.06 -11.22 10.09
N PRO A 252 -26.99 -10.57 10.83
CA PRO A 252 -28.43 -10.67 10.56
C PRO A 252 -28.72 -10.30 9.11
N GLU A 253 -29.69 -10.94 8.47
CA GLU A 253 -30.06 -10.80 7.05
C GLU A 253 -30.26 -9.32 6.61
N ASN A 254 -30.75 -8.52 7.54
CA ASN A 254 -31.11 -7.12 7.41
C ASN A 254 -29.86 -6.21 7.35
N ALA A 255 -28.74 -6.67 7.92
CA ALA A 255 -27.45 -5.99 7.97
C ALA A 255 -26.47 -6.49 6.88
N ARG A 256 -26.92 -7.40 5.99
CA ARG A 256 -26.15 -7.81 4.82
C ARG A 256 -26.21 -6.72 3.74
N PRO A 257 -25.14 -6.52 2.94
CA PRO A 257 -25.20 -5.74 1.73
C PRO A 257 -26.34 -6.23 0.81
N PRO A 258 -27.02 -5.37 0.04
CA PRO A 258 -28.17 -5.75 -0.80
C PRO A 258 -27.93 -6.97 -1.72
N ALA A 259 -26.68 -7.22 -2.11
CA ALA A 259 -26.28 -8.35 -2.97
C ALA A 259 -26.17 -9.71 -2.25
N MET A 260 -26.38 -9.79 -0.92
CA MET A 260 -26.35 -11.02 -0.11
C MET A 260 -27.65 -11.27 0.67
N ARG A 261 -28.71 -10.51 0.36
CA ARG A 261 -30.06 -10.88 0.75
C ARG A 261 -30.50 -11.98 -0.22
N VAL A 262 -30.41 -13.24 0.20
CA VAL A 262 -31.15 -14.29 -0.49
C VAL A 262 -32.60 -14.02 -0.10
N GLN A 263 -33.42 -13.63 -1.08
CA GLN A 263 -34.85 -13.78 -0.96
C GLN A 263 -35.11 -15.27 -0.84
N ASP A 264 -35.29 -15.75 0.39
CA ASP A 264 -36.00 -17.00 0.63
C ASP A 264 -37.49 -16.71 0.41
N ASP A 265 -37.84 -16.46 -0.85
CA ASP A 265 -39.22 -16.37 -1.30
C ASP A 265 -39.64 -17.81 -1.57
N GLY A 266 -40.07 -18.49 -0.50
CA GLY A 266 -40.98 -19.62 -0.64
C GLY A 266 -42.14 -19.16 -1.54
N GLU A 267 -42.42 -19.97 -2.56
CA GLU A 267 -43.37 -19.72 -3.66
C GLU A 267 -42.78 -19.06 -4.92
N ARG A 268 -42.05 -19.87 -5.71
CA ARG A 268 -42.25 -19.97 -7.17
C ARG A 268 -41.72 -21.31 -7.67
N ARG A 269 -42.59 -22.31 -7.63
CA ARG A 269 -42.51 -23.46 -8.54
C ARG A 269 -42.80 -22.96 -9.96
N ASN A 270 -41.95 -23.39 -10.88
CA ASN A 270 -42.06 -23.32 -12.35
C ASN A 270 -41.51 -22.07 -13.06
N ALA A 271 -40.63 -22.37 -14.02
CA ALA A 271 -40.12 -21.55 -15.12
C ALA A 271 -39.01 -20.52 -14.81
N ARG A 272 -37.76 -21.02 -14.79
CA ARG A 272 -36.68 -20.62 -15.72
C ARG A 272 -35.39 -21.35 -15.35
N ASP A 273 -35.19 -22.49 -16.00
CA ASP A 273 -33.88 -23.09 -16.17
C ASP A 273 -32.97 -22.14 -16.97
N GLY A 274 -31.74 -21.95 -16.51
CA GLY A 274 -30.68 -21.35 -17.31
C GLY A 274 -30.00 -20.15 -16.65
N ALA A 275 -28.69 -20.31 -16.46
CA ALA A 275 -27.73 -19.29 -16.06
C ALA A 275 -27.79 -18.86 -14.58
N PHE A 276 -27.03 -19.55 -13.73
CA PHE A 276 -26.13 -18.93 -12.71
C PHE A 276 -25.34 -19.95 -11.86
N SER A 277 -25.48 -21.27 -12.06
CA SER A 277 -24.66 -22.28 -11.33
C SER A 277 -23.42 -22.82 -12.09
N PHE A 278 -23.13 -22.35 -13.30
CA PHE A 278 -22.11 -22.97 -14.17
C PHE A 278 -20.65 -22.58 -13.90
N LEU A 279 -20.37 -21.54 -13.11
CA LEU A 279 -19.01 -20.99 -12.94
C LEU A 279 -18.29 -21.39 -11.64
N SER A 280 -19.01 -21.83 -10.59
CA SER A 280 -18.37 -22.29 -9.35
C SER A 280 -18.05 -23.79 -9.35
N ASN A 281 -18.77 -24.59 -10.15
CA ASN A 281 -18.53 -26.04 -10.24
C ASN A 281 -17.44 -26.42 -11.25
N ARG A 282 -17.18 -25.63 -12.31
CA ARG A 282 -16.09 -25.95 -13.25
C ARG A 282 -14.70 -25.89 -12.63
N SER A 283 -14.46 -24.99 -11.66
CA SER A 283 -13.15 -24.95 -10.96
C SER A 283 -13.01 -26.00 -9.86
N ARG A 284 -14.12 -26.63 -9.43
CA ARG A 284 -14.14 -27.63 -8.35
C ARG A 284 -14.12 -29.06 -8.88
N GLN A 285 -14.70 -29.31 -10.06
CA GLN A 285 -14.64 -30.61 -10.75
C GLN A 285 -13.40 -30.80 -11.64
N GLN A 286 -12.66 -29.74 -12.02
CA GLN A 286 -11.38 -29.91 -12.71
C GLN A 286 -10.18 -30.12 -11.77
N SER A 287 -10.34 -29.94 -10.46
CA SER A 287 -9.25 -30.09 -9.48
C SER A 287 -9.18 -31.47 -8.85
N GLU A 288 -10.19 -32.32 -9.04
CA GLU A 288 -10.24 -33.67 -8.50
C GLU A 288 -10.28 -34.66 -9.69
N ASN A 289 -9.22 -35.45 -9.84
CA ASN A 289 -9.07 -36.56 -10.78
C ASN A 289 -8.99 -36.25 -12.30
N GLN A 290 -8.11 -35.33 -12.70
CA GLN A 290 -7.37 -35.54 -13.95
C GLN A 290 -5.92 -35.83 -13.60
N GLU A 291 -5.45 -37.05 -13.83
CA GLU A 291 -4.02 -37.29 -14.03
C GLU A 291 -3.57 -36.28 -15.09
N ALA A 292 -2.80 -35.26 -14.67
CA ALA A 292 -2.35 -34.22 -15.56
C ALA A 292 -1.52 -34.88 -16.66
N LYS A 293 -2.12 -35.04 -17.85
CA LYS A 293 -1.46 -35.64 -19.01
C LYS A 293 -0.14 -34.88 -19.21
N THR A 294 0.97 -35.59 -19.01
CA THR A 294 2.30 -34.99 -19.16
C THR A 294 2.43 -34.52 -20.60
N LEU A 295 2.66 -33.22 -20.79
CA LEU A 295 2.83 -32.65 -22.13
C LEU A 295 4.10 -33.21 -22.76
N SER A 296 4.06 -33.49 -24.07
CA SER A 296 5.25 -33.90 -24.81
C SER A 296 6.25 -32.74 -24.91
N ILE A 297 7.52 -33.07 -25.16
CA ILE A 297 8.58 -32.07 -25.30
C ILE A 297 8.29 -31.13 -26.47
N GLU A 298 7.78 -31.65 -27.58
CA GLU A 298 7.39 -30.87 -28.76
C GLU A 298 6.33 -29.84 -28.37
N LYS A 299 5.32 -30.24 -27.57
CA LYS A 299 4.28 -29.31 -27.13
C LYS A 299 4.82 -28.25 -26.16
N LEU A 300 5.77 -28.59 -25.30
CA LEU A 300 6.43 -27.60 -24.42
C LEU A 300 7.24 -26.59 -25.23
N ILE A 301 7.98 -27.03 -26.26
CA ILE A 301 8.73 -26.16 -27.16
C ILE A 301 7.77 -25.28 -27.99
N GLU A 302 6.65 -25.82 -28.47
CA GLU A 302 5.62 -25.06 -29.18
C GLU A 302 5.06 -23.92 -28.31
N ILE A 303 4.65 -24.23 -27.07
CA ILE A 303 4.13 -23.25 -26.12
C ILE A 303 5.17 -22.17 -25.82
N ALA A 304 6.44 -22.54 -25.63
CA ALA A 304 7.52 -21.59 -25.39
C ALA A 304 7.78 -20.68 -26.61
N THR A 305 7.67 -21.25 -27.81
CA THR A 305 7.83 -20.51 -29.06
C THR A 305 6.72 -19.47 -29.21
N ASP A 306 5.46 -19.82 -28.92
CA ASP A 306 4.36 -18.86 -28.93
C ASP A 306 4.54 -17.76 -27.87
N LEU A 307 4.93 -18.12 -26.65
CA LEU A 307 5.17 -17.15 -25.57
C LEU A 307 6.26 -16.14 -25.92
N THR A 308 7.21 -16.50 -26.79
CA THR A 308 8.29 -15.60 -27.25
C THR A 308 7.76 -14.39 -28.01
N LYS A 309 6.56 -14.47 -28.60
CA LYS A 309 5.89 -13.33 -29.24
C LYS A 309 5.58 -12.19 -28.26
N TYR A 310 5.44 -12.51 -26.97
CA TYR A 310 5.09 -11.56 -25.91
C TYR A 310 6.26 -11.30 -24.95
N ASP A 311 6.93 -12.35 -24.49
CA ASP A 311 8.01 -12.23 -23.51
C ASP A 311 9.03 -13.39 -23.62
N LYS A 312 10.18 -13.08 -24.23
CA LYS A 312 11.30 -14.01 -24.40
C LYS A 312 11.89 -14.47 -23.06
N SER A 313 11.97 -13.58 -22.06
CA SER A 313 12.54 -13.92 -20.75
C SER A 313 11.65 -14.95 -20.04
N MET A 314 10.33 -14.77 -20.11
CA MET A 314 9.37 -15.74 -19.59
C MET A 314 9.40 -17.06 -20.35
N SER A 315 9.58 -17.04 -21.68
CA SER A 315 9.73 -18.25 -22.49
C SER A 315 10.96 -19.07 -22.08
N VAL A 316 12.13 -18.43 -21.93
CA VAL A 316 13.34 -19.11 -21.46
C VAL A 316 13.15 -19.65 -20.03
N SER A 317 12.52 -18.87 -19.15
CA SER A 317 12.22 -19.31 -17.78
C SER A 317 11.28 -20.52 -17.76
N PHE A 318 10.27 -20.55 -18.64
CA PHE A 318 9.35 -21.66 -18.81
C PHE A 318 10.08 -22.94 -19.27
N LEU A 319 10.93 -22.86 -20.29
CA LEU A 319 11.72 -24.01 -20.75
C LEU A 319 12.76 -24.48 -19.72
N THR A 320 13.37 -23.55 -18.99
CA THR A 320 14.29 -23.89 -17.90
C THR A 320 13.57 -24.67 -16.80
N LEU A 321 12.33 -24.29 -16.47
CA LEU A 321 11.49 -25.04 -15.55
C LEU A 321 11.11 -26.42 -16.12
N ALA A 322 10.73 -26.49 -17.41
CA ALA A 322 10.43 -27.75 -18.09
C ALA A 322 11.60 -28.73 -18.00
N LYS A 323 12.82 -28.27 -18.34
CA LYS A 323 14.06 -29.06 -18.25
C LYS A 323 14.27 -29.69 -16.88
N ARG A 324 14.02 -28.94 -15.80
CA ARG A 324 14.17 -29.43 -14.41
C ARG A 324 13.14 -30.52 -14.04
N SER A 325 12.03 -30.60 -14.76
CA SER A 325 10.99 -31.59 -14.52
C SER A 325 11.22 -32.91 -15.27
N ILE A 326 12.25 -32.98 -16.12
CA ILE A 326 12.52 -34.07 -17.05
C ILE A 326 13.72 -34.88 -16.58
N ASN A 327 13.60 -36.21 -16.67
CA ASN A 327 14.67 -37.13 -16.31
C ASN A 327 15.53 -37.54 -17.52
N SER A 328 14.95 -37.63 -18.72
CA SER A 328 15.63 -38.04 -19.95
C SER A 328 16.69 -37.01 -20.40
N GLU A 329 17.92 -37.46 -20.60
CA GLU A 329 19.01 -36.58 -21.02
C GLU A 329 18.87 -36.10 -22.47
N ILE A 330 18.31 -36.94 -23.35
CA ILE A 330 18.01 -36.58 -24.75
C ILE A 330 17.00 -35.44 -24.79
N GLU A 331 15.93 -35.53 -24.01
CA GLU A 331 14.90 -34.50 -23.93
C GLU A 331 15.43 -33.19 -23.33
N LYS A 332 16.36 -33.26 -22.35
CA LYS A 332 17.04 -32.07 -21.83
C LYS A 332 17.90 -31.39 -22.90
N ILE A 333 18.60 -32.17 -23.74
CA ILE A 333 19.40 -31.64 -24.85
C ILE A 333 18.49 -30.91 -25.85
N GLN A 334 17.35 -31.50 -26.22
CA GLN A 334 16.37 -30.85 -27.10
C GLN A 334 15.88 -29.51 -26.54
N ILE A 335 15.60 -29.44 -25.23
CA ILE A 335 15.23 -28.17 -24.58
C ILE A 335 16.39 -27.17 -24.60
N ASP A 336 17.63 -27.60 -24.35
CA ASP A 336 18.80 -26.71 -24.40
C ASP A 336 19.02 -26.14 -25.81
N GLU A 337 18.81 -26.95 -26.86
CA GLU A 337 18.83 -26.50 -28.24
C GLU A 337 17.71 -25.50 -28.54
N ALA A 338 16.50 -25.74 -28.04
CA ALA A 338 15.39 -24.81 -28.15
C ALA A 338 15.70 -23.47 -27.45
N ILE A 339 16.22 -23.50 -26.22
CA ILE A 339 16.65 -22.30 -25.49
C ILE A 339 17.74 -21.55 -26.27
N LYS A 340 18.76 -22.25 -26.78
CA LYS A 340 19.82 -21.64 -27.61
C LYS A 340 19.24 -20.99 -28.87
N SER A 341 18.31 -21.66 -29.55
CA SER A 341 17.62 -21.14 -30.73
C SER A 341 16.82 -19.87 -30.41
N LEU A 342 16.04 -19.88 -29.32
CA LEU A 342 15.30 -18.71 -28.85
C LEU A 342 16.21 -17.54 -28.49
N ILE A 343 17.38 -17.81 -27.89
CA ILE A 343 18.39 -16.79 -27.59
C ILE A 343 18.97 -16.21 -28.89
N LYS A 344 19.30 -17.07 -29.87
CA LYS A 344 19.97 -16.73 -31.14
C LYS A 344 19.06 -16.08 -32.19
N SER A 345 17.75 -16.31 -32.18
CA SER A 345 16.79 -15.79 -33.18
C SER A 345 16.61 -14.26 -33.20
N SER A 346 17.53 -13.51 -32.58
CA SER A 346 17.57 -12.05 -32.63
C SER A 346 17.79 -11.56 -34.06
N LYS A 347 16.71 -11.23 -34.78
CA LYS A 347 16.71 -9.89 -35.35
C LYS A 347 16.86 -8.95 -34.15
N VAL A 348 17.92 -8.17 -34.13
CA VAL A 348 17.99 -6.98 -33.28
C VAL A 348 16.80 -6.14 -33.71
N ASN A 349 15.64 -6.31 -33.05
CA ASN A 349 14.69 -5.23 -32.96
C ASN A 349 15.44 -4.19 -32.15
N THR A 350 16.17 -3.33 -32.85
CA THR A 350 16.73 -2.10 -32.27
C THR A 350 15.60 -1.54 -31.43
N PRO A 351 15.79 -1.38 -30.10
CA PRO A 351 14.71 -0.88 -29.26
C PRO A 351 14.18 0.35 -29.96
N VAL A 352 12.89 0.32 -30.34
CA VAL A 352 12.27 1.43 -31.06
C VAL A 352 12.64 2.68 -30.30
N GLN A 353 13.34 3.59 -30.96
CA GLN A 353 13.91 4.75 -30.30
C GLN A 353 12.80 5.76 -30.09
N PHE A 354 11.95 5.51 -29.10
CA PHE A 354 10.89 6.42 -28.70
C PHE A 354 11.52 7.73 -28.25
N SER A 355 11.23 8.79 -28.98
CA SER A 355 11.66 10.15 -28.65
C SER A 355 10.39 10.99 -28.53
N PRO A 356 9.65 10.88 -27.40
CA PRO A 356 8.37 11.56 -27.27
C PRO A 356 8.59 13.06 -27.42
N SER A 357 7.70 13.73 -28.15
CA SER A 357 7.79 15.15 -28.48
C SER A 357 7.60 16.06 -27.25
N GLY A 358 7.81 17.37 -27.41
CA GLY A 358 7.49 18.35 -26.36
C GLY A 358 8.57 18.59 -25.30
N ALA A 359 8.37 19.61 -24.47
CA ALA A 359 9.35 20.13 -23.53
C ALA A 359 9.80 19.12 -22.45
N PHE A 360 11.10 18.82 -22.41
CA PHE A 360 11.73 18.11 -21.30
C PHE A 360 12.40 19.11 -20.37
N PHE A 361 11.83 19.28 -19.18
CA PHE A 361 12.42 20.17 -18.20
C PHE A 361 13.57 19.51 -17.46
N LYS A 362 14.65 20.26 -17.32
CA LYS A 362 15.71 20.00 -16.35
C LYS A 362 15.77 21.21 -15.42
N PRO A 363 16.16 21.04 -14.15
CA PRO A 363 16.39 22.18 -13.28
C PRO A 363 17.42 23.13 -13.93
N ILE A 364 17.11 24.43 -13.98
CA ILE A 364 18.03 25.47 -14.50
C ILE A 364 19.30 25.49 -13.66
N GLN A 365 19.16 25.30 -12.35
CA GLN A 365 20.26 25.06 -11.44
C GLN A 365 20.08 23.69 -10.78
N ASN A 366 21.08 22.82 -10.93
CA ASN A 366 21.06 21.48 -10.33
C ASN A 366 21.13 21.52 -8.80
N LEU A 367 21.84 22.52 -8.25
CA LEU A 367 22.03 22.72 -6.82
C LEU A 367 21.68 24.16 -6.45
N ASP A 368 20.97 24.31 -5.33
CA ASP A 368 20.68 25.57 -4.66
C ASP A 368 20.91 25.38 -3.15
N ASP A 369 20.82 26.46 -2.36
CA ASP A 369 21.03 26.44 -0.90
C ASP A 369 20.17 25.41 -0.17
N ALA A 370 18.98 25.09 -0.71
CA ALA A 370 18.06 24.14 -0.12
C ALA A 370 18.32 22.69 -0.55
N SER A 371 19.14 22.44 -1.59
CA SER A 371 19.36 21.09 -2.12
C SER A 371 19.84 20.09 -1.07
N GLN A 372 20.67 20.54 -0.12
CA GLN A 372 21.13 19.68 0.97
C GLN A 372 19.98 19.22 1.89
N LEU A 373 18.94 20.04 2.08
CA LEU A 373 17.80 19.69 2.93
C LEU A 373 16.95 18.55 2.35
N PHE A 374 17.07 18.31 1.04
CA PHE A 374 16.38 17.25 0.32
C PHE A 374 17.35 16.17 -0.18
N ASP A 375 18.57 16.14 0.35
CA ASP A 375 19.49 15.03 0.15
C ASP A 375 18.86 13.77 0.74
N ARG A 376 18.83 12.71 -0.05
CA ARG A 376 18.25 11.43 0.31
C ARG A 376 19.03 10.72 1.41
N ASN A 377 20.29 11.07 1.66
CA ASN A 377 21.09 10.48 2.73
C ASN A 377 20.92 11.22 4.07
N LEU A 378 20.35 12.43 4.05
CA LEU A 378 20.15 13.25 5.25
C LEU A 378 18.78 12.98 5.88
N ILE A 379 18.75 12.97 7.20
CA ILE A 379 17.51 13.12 7.98
C ILE A 379 17.72 14.39 8.81
N SER A 380 16.99 15.44 8.47
CA SER A 380 17.12 16.73 9.14
C SER A 380 16.47 16.66 10.53
N GLU A 381 17.02 17.37 11.50
CA GLU A 381 16.42 17.47 12.84
C GLU A 381 15.89 18.89 13.03
N TYR A 382 14.58 19.02 13.22
CA TYR A 382 13.92 20.30 13.43
C TYR A 382 13.38 20.42 14.84
N LYS A 383 13.64 21.55 15.48
CA LYS A 383 13.00 21.92 16.73
C LYS A 383 12.04 23.07 16.47
N ILE A 384 10.82 22.91 16.96
CA ILE A 384 9.76 23.88 16.83
C ILE A 384 9.32 24.27 18.24
N THR A 385 9.39 25.56 18.55
CA THR A 385 8.92 26.10 19.83
C THR A 385 7.66 26.92 19.58
N LEU A 386 6.56 26.48 20.18
CA LEU A 386 5.22 27.08 20.10
C LEU A 386 4.86 27.69 21.46
N PRO A 387 4.62 29.01 21.52
CA PRO A 387 3.98 29.65 22.67
C PRO A 387 2.58 29.07 22.92
N GLU A 388 2.09 29.16 24.16
CA GLU A 388 0.77 28.65 24.55
C GLU A 388 -0.37 29.23 23.69
N LYS A 389 -0.35 30.55 23.44
CA LYS A 389 -1.30 31.22 22.52
C LYS A 389 -1.29 30.62 21.11
N SER A 390 -0.13 30.21 20.61
CA SER A 390 -0.01 29.57 19.30
C SER A 390 -0.60 28.17 19.30
N ILE A 391 -0.45 27.42 20.41
CA ILE A 391 -1.07 26.10 20.58
C ILE A 391 -2.60 26.22 20.58
N GLU A 392 -3.15 27.18 21.32
CA GLU A 392 -4.59 27.46 21.34
C GLU A 392 -5.11 27.86 19.96
N SER A 393 -4.37 28.72 19.25
CA SER A 393 -4.70 29.10 17.87
C SER A 393 -4.71 27.90 16.93
N LEU A 394 -3.72 27.00 17.00
CA LEU A 394 -3.69 25.79 16.18
C LEU A 394 -4.84 24.81 16.50
N LYS A 395 -5.33 24.79 17.74
CA LYS A 395 -6.50 23.99 18.14
C LYS A 395 -7.81 24.57 17.59
N LYS A 396 -7.97 25.90 17.68
CA LYS A 396 -9.21 26.59 17.31
C LYS A 396 -9.32 26.83 15.80
N GLU A 397 -8.22 27.27 15.18
CA GLU A 397 -8.15 27.71 13.79
C GLU A 397 -6.95 27.05 13.08
N PRO A 398 -6.97 25.72 12.87
CA PRO A 398 -5.81 24.93 12.45
C PRO A 398 -5.21 25.33 11.09
N LYS A 399 -5.94 26.08 10.28
CA LYS A 399 -5.49 26.53 8.94
C LYS A 399 -4.85 27.92 8.95
N ILE A 400 -4.93 28.66 10.06
CA ILE A 400 -4.30 29.97 10.21
C ILE A 400 -2.86 29.76 10.71
N PHE A 401 -1.93 30.58 10.21
CA PHE A 401 -0.55 30.56 10.70
C PHE A 401 -0.50 31.09 12.14
N ALA A 402 0.09 30.31 13.03
CA ALA A 402 0.45 30.70 14.39
C ALA A 402 1.97 30.96 14.48
N LYS A 403 2.39 31.88 15.36
CA LYS A 403 3.81 32.22 15.55
C LYS A 403 4.56 31.06 16.18
N ALA A 404 5.77 30.79 15.70
CA ALA A 404 6.68 29.82 16.27
C ALA A 404 8.14 30.28 16.14
N THR A 405 9.03 29.57 16.85
CA THR A 405 10.47 29.58 16.58
C THR A 405 10.86 28.24 15.96
N PHE A 406 11.65 28.29 14.89
CA PHE A 406 12.15 27.12 14.18
C PHE A 406 13.67 27.06 14.28
N GLU A 407 14.21 25.89 14.58
CA GLU A 407 15.64 25.67 14.73
C GLU A 407 16.11 24.46 13.91
N TYR A 408 17.26 24.62 13.25
CA TYR A 408 17.98 23.58 12.53
C TYR A 408 19.48 23.82 12.67
N LYS A 409 20.21 22.88 13.31
CA LYS A 409 21.63 23.03 13.63
C LYS A 409 21.89 24.36 14.37
N ASN A 410 22.70 25.24 13.80
CA ASN A 410 23.03 26.57 14.31
C ASN A 410 22.11 27.69 13.81
N ILE A 411 21.07 27.36 13.03
CA ILE A 411 20.11 28.32 12.51
C ILE A 411 18.91 28.38 13.45
N LYS A 412 18.65 29.56 14.02
CA LYS A 412 17.44 29.89 14.79
C LYS A 412 16.64 30.97 14.07
N LEU A 413 15.39 30.64 13.73
CA LEU A 413 14.46 31.49 13.01
C LEU A 413 13.26 31.76 13.91
N GLU A 414 13.19 32.97 14.45
CA GLU A 414 12.06 33.44 15.27
C GLU A 414 10.95 34.01 14.38
N ASN A 415 9.74 34.11 14.92
CA ASN A 415 8.57 34.68 14.22
C ASN A 415 8.25 33.99 12.87
N VAL A 416 8.47 32.67 12.80
CA VAL A 416 8.00 31.87 11.67
C VAL A 416 6.51 31.56 11.85
N GLY A 417 5.82 31.24 10.76
CA GLY A 417 4.43 30.78 10.79
C GLY A 417 4.34 29.27 10.70
N ILE A 418 3.57 28.66 11.59
CA ILE A 418 3.19 27.25 11.52
C ILE A 418 1.68 27.13 11.44
N ARG A 419 1.18 26.29 10.53
CA ARG A 419 -0.23 25.88 10.47
C ARG A 419 -0.35 24.39 10.22
N LEU A 420 -1.50 23.81 10.53
CA LEU A 420 -1.79 22.42 10.20
C LEU A 420 -2.11 22.26 8.70
N LYS A 421 -1.58 21.18 8.11
CA LYS A 421 -1.89 20.71 6.75
C LYS A 421 -2.77 19.46 6.80
N GLY A 422 -3.31 19.11 5.65
CA GLY A 422 -4.09 17.90 5.41
C GLY A 422 -5.55 18.23 5.17
N PHE A 423 -6.25 17.34 4.49
CA PHE A 423 -7.70 17.38 4.33
C PHE A 423 -8.26 15.99 4.68
N LEU A 424 -9.34 15.56 4.05
CA LEU A 424 -9.86 14.20 4.15
C LEU A 424 -8.71 13.18 3.98
N GLY A 425 -8.57 12.26 4.94
CA GLY A 425 -7.51 11.24 4.97
C GLY A 425 -6.28 11.61 5.82
N SER A 426 -5.71 12.81 5.65
CA SER A 426 -4.40 13.17 6.23
C SER A 426 -4.47 14.20 7.37
N PHE A 427 -5.52 15.02 7.44
CA PHE A 427 -5.68 16.00 8.53
C PHE A 427 -5.79 15.31 9.88
N ARG A 428 -5.15 15.88 10.90
CA ARG A 428 -5.29 15.47 12.30
C ARG A 428 -5.40 16.71 13.19
N PRO A 429 -6.26 16.72 14.21
CA PRO A 429 -6.39 17.85 15.14
C PRO A 429 -5.18 17.94 16.09
N PHE A 430 -4.83 19.15 16.54
CA PHE A 430 -3.69 19.40 17.43
C PHE A 430 -4.06 19.12 18.90
N ASP A 431 -4.38 17.86 19.21
CA ASP A 431 -4.85 17.39 20.52
C ASP A 431 -3.75 16.82 21.43
N GLY A 432 -2.50 16.83 20.97
CA GLY A 432 -1.36 16.27 21.69
C GLY A 432 -1.21 14.76 21.54
N GLN A 433 -2.18 14.04 21.00
CA GLN A 433 -2.10 12.59 20.75
C GLN A 433 -1.70 12.31 19.31
N ASN A 434 -2.37 12.95 18.37
CA ASN A 434 -2.18 12.73 16.95
C ASN A 434 -0.83 13.27 16.43
N LYS A 435 -0.44 12.73 15.26
CA LYS A 435 0.67 13.26 14.45
C LYS A 435 0.15 14.18 13.36
N ASN A 436 0.31 15.48 13.56
CA ASN A 436 -0.20 16.50 12.64
C ASN A 436 0.77 16.75 11.49
N GLY A 437 0.24 17.06 10.30
CA GLY A 437 1.06 17.62 9.21
C GLY A 437 1.21 19.13 9.38
N PHE A 438 2.36 19.70 9.03
CA PHE A 438 2.64 21.12 9.19
C PHE A 438 3.03 21.80 7.87
N THR A 439 2.65 23.05 7.72
CA THR A 439 3.31 23.99 6.80
C THR A 439 4.08 25.00 7.63
N VAL A 440 5.39 25.11 7.40
CA VAL A 440 6.25 26.09 8.04
C VAL A 440 6.56 27.18 7.02
N LYS A 441 6.10 28.41 7.27
CA LYS A 441 6.34 29.58 6.43
C LYS A 441 7.27 30.54 7.17
N PHE A 442 8.51 30.65 6.72
CA PHE A 442 9.58 31.37 7.42
C PHE A 442 9.38 32.89 7.41
N ASN A 443 8.69 33.42 6.40
CA ASN A 443 8.38 34.83 6.25
C ASN A 443 6.93 35.20 6.62
N ALA A 444 6.23 34.38 7.44
CA ALA A 444 4.84 34.65 7.78
C ALA A 444 4.65 35.89 8.65
N PHE A 445 5.56 36.13 9.61
CA PHE A 445 5.49 37.27 10.53
C PHE A 445 6.75 38.16 10.51
N LYS A 446 7.76 37.80 9.72
CA LYS A 446 8.94 38.63 9.44
C LYS A 446 9.19 38.63 7.93
N ALA A 447 8.91 39.74 7.27
CA ALA A 447 9.09 39.85 5.82
C ALA A 447 10.54 39.54 5.40
N GLY A 448 10.70 38.88 4.26
CA GLY A 448 12.02 38.55 3.69
C GLY A 448 12.78 37.40 4.38
N GLN A 449 12.35 36.89 5.54
CA GLN A 449 13.04 35.79 6.23
C GLN A 449 13.00 34.48 5.43
N ARG A 450 14.17 33.86 5.23
CA ARG A 450 14.35 32.61 4.47
C ARG A 450 15.02 31.53 5.30
N PHE A 451 14.76 30.28 4.97
CA PHE A 451 15.49 29.12 5.46
C PHE A 451 16.18 28.41 4.30
N LYS A 452 17.51 28.55 4.20
CA LYS A 452 18.32 27.96 3.11
C LYS A 452 17.73 28.30 1.72
N GLY A 453 17.41 29.57 1.48
CA GLY A 453 16.78 30.04 0.25
C GLY A 453 15.24 29.89 0.18
N LEU A 454 14.64 29.00 0.98
CA LEU A 454 13.18 28.75 0.94
C LEU A 454 12.39 29.73 1.80
N ASN A 455 11.23 30.19 1.30
CA ASN A 455 10.23 30.85 2.15
C ASN A 455 9.35 29.89 2.95
N LYS A 456 9.26 28.61 2.53
CA LYS A 456 8.29 27.67 3.07
C LYS A 456 8.71 26.22 2.83
N ILE A 457 8.43 25.36 3.79
CA ILE A 457 8.51 23.90 3.66
C ILE A 457 7.22 23.24 4.14
N GLN A 458 6.97 22.02 3.67
CA GLN A 458 5.88 21.18 4.14
C GLN A 458 6.44 19.96 4.87
N LEU A 459 5.82 19.62 5.99
CA LEU A 459 6.15 18.46 6.81
C LEU A 459 4.91 17.56 6.84
N ASN A 460 4.88 16.57 5.95
CA ASN A 460 3.78 15.61 5.83
C ASN A 460 3.91 14.54 6.91
N ASN A 461 2.80 14.25 7.62
CA ASN A 461 2.74 13.30 8.73
C ASN A 461 2.77 11.82 8.32
N ALA A 462 2.79 11.55 7.01
CA ALA A 462 2.77 10.23 6.41
C ALA A 462 1.55 9.38 6.82
N ALA A 463 0.40 10.01 7.10
CA ALA A 463 -0.78 9.30 7.59
C ALA A 463 -1.36 8.25 6.63
N GLN A 464 -1.09 8.37 5.32
CA GLN A 464 -1.59 7.46 4.29
C GLN A 464 -0.46 6.67 3.58
N ASP A 465 0.79 6.88 4.00
CA ASP A 465 1.96 6.13 3.54
C ASP A 465 2.81 5.68 4.73
N SER A 466 2.61 4.44 5.17
CA SER A 466 3.38 3.87 6.27
C SER A 466 4.87 3.68 5.97
N THR A 467 5.28 3.76 4.69
CA THR A 467 6.68 3.61 4.30
C THR A 467 7.48 4.91 4.38
N TYR A 468 6.84 6.09 4.34
CA TYR A 468 7.45 7.41 4.14
C TYR A 468 8.19 7.59 2.80
N LEU A 469 8.01 6.67 1.84
CA LEU A 469 8.85 6.60 0.64
C LEU A 469 8.09 6.93 -0.65
N ARG A 470 6.77 6.77 -0.69
CA ARG A 470 6.01 6.82 -1.96
C ARG A 470 6.07 8.19 -2.63
N GLU A 471 5.90 9.26 -1.86
CA GLU A 471 5.99 10.63 -2.37
C GLU A 471 7.40 10.97 -2.89
N SER A 472 8.44 10.50 -2.18
CA SER A 472 9.84 10.67 -2.61
C SER A 472 10.15 9.94 -3.92
N PHE A 473 9.63 8.73 -4.09
CA PHE A 473 9.79 7.96 -5.31
C PHE A 473 8.99 8.55 -6.46
N GLY A 474 7.72 8.89 -6.24
CA GLY A 474 6.85 9.55 -7.20
C GLY A 474 7.50 10.78 -7.79
N TYR A 475 7.75 11.80 -6.99
CA TYR A 475 8.34 13.05 -7.50
C TYR A 475 9.73 12.85 -8.10
N SER A 476 10.52 11.89 -7.61
CA SER A 476 11.78 11.54 -8.26
C SER A 476 11.58 10.99 -9.67
N LEU A 477 10.57 10.16 -9.90
CA LEU A 477 10.26 9.60 -11.22
C LEU A 477 9.70 10.67 -12.16
N PHE A 478 8.82 11.55 -11.69
CA PHE A 478 8.36 12.72 -12.46
C PHE A 478 9.53 13.59 -12.92
N ARG A 479 10.50 13.89 -12.03
CA ARG A 479 11.71 14.64 -12.43
C ARG A 479 12.55 13.90 -13.46
N GLN A 480 12.73 12.59 -13.32
CA GLN A 480 13.46 11.76 -14.30
C GLN A 480 12.75 11.70 -15.66
N ALA A 481 11.42 11.84 -15.66
CA ALA A 481 10.60 11.97 -16.86
C ALA A 481 10.65 13.36 -17.51
N GLY A 482 11.43 14.31 -16.96
CA GLY A 482 11.52 15.68 -17.46
C GLY A 482 10.32 16.55 -17.09
N LEU A 483 9.61 16.21 -15.99
CA LEU A 483 8.48 16.96 -15.48
C LEU A 483 8.88 17.67 -14.16
N PRO A 484 8.61 18.98 -14.02
CA PRO A 484 8.79 19.67 -12.74
C PRO A 484 8.01 18.97 -11.63
N ALA A 485 8.70 18.61 -10.55
CA ALA A 485 8.08 18.01 -9.37
C ALA A 485 8.88 18.32 -8.09
N PRO A 486 8.20 18.51 -6.94
CA PRO A 486 8.85 18.92 -5.68
C PRO A 486 9.96 17.98 -5.20
N ARG A 487 11.05 18.53 -4.64
CA ARG A 487 12.05 17.75 -3.92
C ARG A 487 11.48 17.18 -2.61
N VAL A 488 11.98 16.03 -2.19
CA VAL A 488 11.52 15.34 -0.98
C VAL A 488 12.73 14.85 -0.19
N GLY A 489 12.74 15.18 1.09
CA GLY A 489 13.66 14.66 2.10
C GLY A 489 12.89 14.10 3.30
N HIS A 490 13.62 13.82 4.38
CA HIS A 490 13.03 13.34 5.62
C HIS A 490 13.55 14.17 6.79
N ALA A 491 12.71 14.36 7.80
CA ALA A 491 13.10 15.08 9.00
C ALA A 491 12.51 14.48 10.27
N THR A 492 13.23 14.50 11.38
CA THR A 492 12.65 14.34 12.71
C THR A 492 12.23 15.71 13.23
N VAL A 493 11.10 15.76 13.92
CA VAL A 493 10.57 16.99 14.50
C VAL A 493 10.43 16.82 16.01
N SER A 494 10.80 17.86 16.76
CA SER A 494 10.43 18.03 18.16
C SER A 494 9.61 19.30 18.34
N ILE A 495 8.61 19.25 19.22
CA ILE A 495 7.76 20.40 19.56
C ILE A 495 7.90 20.66 21.06
N ASN A 496 8.30 21.88 21.44
CA ASN A 496 8.50 22.29 22.83
C ASN A 496 9.38 21.29 23.63
N GLY A 497 10.48 20.85 23.02
CA GLY A 497 11.42 19.90 23.62
C GLY A 497 10.97 18.43 23.59
N THR A 498 9.74 18.13 23.20
CA THR A 498 9.22 16.75 23.12
C THR A 498 9.37 16.19 21.71
N PRO A 499 9.95 14.98 21.51
CA PRO A 499 9.97 14.32 20.22
C PRO A 499 8.57 14.14 19.63
N PHE A 500 8.39 14.54 18.37
CA PHE A 500 7.09 14.53 17.70
C PHE A 500 7.00 13.50 16.57
N GLY A 501 8.13 13.08 15.98
CA GLY A 501 8.21 11.94 15.07
C GLY A 501 8.97 12.22 13.77
N LEU A 502 8.97 11.24 12.87
CA LEU A 502 9.57 11.30 11.52
C LEU A 502 8.58 11.95 10.54
N TYR A 503 9.05 12.78 9.62
CA TYR A 503 8.22 13.48 8.64
C TYR A 503 8.76 13.28 7.23
N VAL A 504 7.85 13.25 6.26
CA VAL A 504 8.20 13.45 4.85
C VAL A 504 8.28 14.97 4.64
N GLN A 505 9.49 15.47 4.37
CA GLN A 505 9.73 16.89 4.13
C GLN A 505 9.62 17.16 2.63
N VAL A 506 8.69 18.01 2.24
CA VAL A 506 8.40 18.32 0.84
C VAL A 506 8.70 19.78 0.56
N GLU A 507 9.38 20.03 -0.55
CA GLU A 507 9.58 21.37 -1.10
C GLU A 507 8.21 21.98 -1.43
N ALA A 508 7.92 23.17 -0.91
CA ALA A 508 6.67 23.82 -1.25
C ALA A 508 6.72 24.36 -2.68
N THR A 509 5.72 24.00 -3.50
CA THR A 509 5.52 24.57 -4.84
C THR A 509 5.18 26.06 -4.72
N THR A 510 6.19 26.90 -4.80
CA THR A 510 6.14 28.36 -4.66
C THR A 510 6.96 29.00 -5.78
N LYS A 511 7.09 30.33 -5.78
CA LYS A 511 8.01 31.02 -6.70
C LYS A 511 9.44 30.45 -6.66
N ASP A 512 9.96 30.16 -5.47
CA ASP A 512 11.30 29.56 -5.28
C ASP A 512 11.42 28.19 -6.01
N PHE A 513 10.34 27.40 -6.04
CA PHE A 513 10.28 26.16 -6.82
C PHE A 513 10.25 26.45 -8.32
N LEU A 514 9.43 27.41 -8.76
CA LEU A 514 9.29 27.74 -10.18
C LEU A 514 10.60 28.26 -10.78
N GLU A 515 11.37 29.07 -10.05
CA GLU A 515 12.69 29.59 -10.46
C GLU A 515 13.71 28.47 -10.76
N ARG A 516 13.54 27.29 -10.16
CA ARG A 516 14.39 26.13 -10.47
C ARG A 516 14.05 25.50 -11.83
N TRP A 517 12.84 25.68 -12.34
CA TRP A 517 12.33 24.93 -13.50
C TRP A 517 12.03 25.80 -14.72
N PHE A 518 11.64 27.05 -14.51
CA PHE A 518 11.17 27.97 -15.54
C PHE A 518 12.04 29.23 -15.56
N LYS A 519 12.32 29.74 -16.75
CA LYS A 519 13.09 30.99 -16.92
C LYS A 519 12.37 32.19 -16.32
N ASP A 520 11.04 32.17 -16.38
CA ASP A 520 10.17 33.14 -15.73
C ASP A 520 9.30 32.41 -14.70
N SER A 521 9.34 32.87 -13.46
CA SER A 521 8.62 32.33 -12.30
C SER A 521 7.47 33.24 -11.83
N SER A 522 7.19 34.32 -12.56
CA SER A 522 6.18 35.32 -12.21
C SER A 522 4.75 34.95 -12.63
N GLY A 523 4.59 33.82 -13.31
CA GLY A 523 3.31 33.36 -13.83
C GLY A 523 2.32 32.90 -12.76
N ASP A 524 1.12 32.57 -13.22
CA ASP A 524 0.05 32.15 -12.32
C ASP A 524 0.22 30.71 -11.89
N LEU A 525 0.12 30.49 -10.58
CA LEU A 525 0.21 29.15 -9.99
C LEU A 525 -1.10 28.82 -9.29
N TYR A 526 -1.73 27.75 -9.74
CA TYR A 526 -2.97 27.23 -9.19
C TYR A 526 -2.75 25.89 -8.48
N GLU A 527 -3.51 25.63 -7.42
CA GLU A 527 -3.73 24.29 -6.84
C GLU A 527 -5.13 23.81 -7.22
N GLY A 528 -5.23 22.60 -7.75
CA GLY A 528 -6.46 22.03 -8.24
C GLY A 528 -7.02 20.94 -7.34
N PRO A 529 -8.00 21.26 -6.45
CA PRO A 529 -8.82 20.25 -5.76
C PRO A 529 -9.96 19.72 -6.64
N THR A 530 -10.06 20.20 -7.87
CA THR A 530 -11.09 19.91 -8.87
C THR A 530 -10.53 20.15 -10.27
N ASP A 531 -11.32 19.88 -11.31
CA ASP A 531 -10.90 20.07 -12.71
C ASP A 531 -10.89 21.56 -13.10
N ILE A 532 -10.14 21.90 -14.15
CA ILE A 532 -10.03 23.28 -14.66
C ILE A 532 -11.39 23.85 -15.14
N THR A 533 -12.34 22.98 -15.51
CA THR A 533 -13.74 23.39 -15.79
C THR A 533 -14.37 24.13 -14.61
N ASN A 534 -13.93 23.85 -13.38
CA ASN A 534 -14.35 24.50 -12.16
C ASN A 534 -13.30 25.51 -11.63
N TRP A 535 -12.74 26.30 -12.55
CA TRP A 535 -11.67 27.29 -12.33
C TRP A 535 -11.85 28.24 -11.14
N LYS A 536 -13.10 28.51 -10.72
CA LYS A 536 -13.38 29.35 -9.53
C LYS A 536 -12.93 28.70 -8.23
N ASN A 537 -12.96 27.37 -8.19
CA ASN A 537 -12.58 26.57 -7.03
C ASN A 537 -11.13 26.09 -7.07
N LEU A 538 -10.34 26.56 -8.05
CA LEU A 538 -8.90 26.40 -8.04
C LEU A 538 -8.31 27.43 -7.07
N ASP A 539 -7.48 26.97 -6.14
CA ASP A 539 -6.79 27.83 -5.19
C ASP A 539 -5.66 28.56 -5.92
N LEU A 540 -5.58 29.88 -5.77
CA LEU A 540 -4.52 30.69 -6.38
C LEU A 540 -3.37 30.89 -5.38
N ASP A 541 -2.19 30.41 -5.75
CA ASP A 541 -0.97 30.51 -4.94
C ASP A 541 -0.04 31.67 -5.35
N SER A 542 -0.28 32.28 -6.52
CA SER A 542 0.39 33.51 -7.00
C SER A 542 -0.39 34.78 -6.60
N ASP A 543 0.05 35.96 -7.07
CA ASP A 543 -0.57 37.24 -6.72
C ASP A 543 -1.98 37.39 -7.34
N PRO A 544 -3.05 37.48 -6.53
CA PRO A 544 -4.41 37.67 -7.04
C PRO A 544 -4.63 38.95 -7.84
N LYS A 545 -3.79 39.98 -7.66
CA LYS A 545 -3.92 41.25 -8.38
C LYS A 545 -3.48 41.16 -9.83
N THR A 546 -2.56 40.24 -10.14
CA THR A 546 -1.98 40.09 -11.49
C THR A 546 -2.50 38.84 -12.20
N ALA A 547 -3.21 37.96 -11.49
CA ALA A 547 -3.60 36.67 -12.02
C ALA A 547 -4.66 36.74 -13.13
N LYS A 548 -4.38 36.06 -14.25
CA LYS A 548 -5.22 35.98 -15.43
C LYS A 548 -6.16 34.77 -15.37
N ARG A 549 -6.94 34.64 -14.28
CA ARG A 549 -7.82 33.47 -14.02
C ARG A 549 -8.80 33.17 -15.16
N GLY A 550 -9.24 34.19 -15.90
CA GLY A 550 -10.16 34.04 -17.04
C GLY A 550 -9.61 33.18 -18.18
N LEU A 551 -8.28 33.03 -18.31
CA LEU A 551 -7.67 32.16 -19.31
C LEU A 551 -8.03 30.68 -19.10
N LEU A 552 -8.36 30.26 -17.88
CA LEU A 552 -8.79 28.88 -17.60
C LEU A 552 -10.11 28.52 -18.30
N ILE A 553 -10.98 29.51 -18.57
CA ILE A 553 -12.22 29.32 -19.33
C ILE A 553 -11.87 28.94 -20.76
N GLY A 554 -11.05 29.75 -21.43
CA GLY A 554 -10.61 29.47 -22.80
C GLY A 554 -9.83 28.17 -22.91
N PHE A 555 -9.04 27.81 -21.89
CA PHE A 555 -8.33 26.54 -21.85
C PHE A 555 -9.30 25.35 -21.76
N SER A 556 -10.29 25.43 -20.88
CA SER A 556 -11.36 24.43 -20.77
C SER A 556 -12.14 24.30 -22.08
N ASP A 557 -12.53 25.42 -22.68
CA ASP A 557 -13.27 25.44 -23.95
C ASP A 557 -12.46 24.83 -25.11
N ALA A 558 -11.15 25.06 -25.15
CA ALA A 558 -10.26 24.46 -26.12
C ALA A 558 -10.18 22.93 -25.96
N ALA A 559 -10.18 22.43 -24.72
CA ALA A 559 -10.22 20.98 -24.47
C ALA A 559 -11.53 20.35 -24.93
N VAL A 560 -12.67 21.02 -24.67
CA VAL A 560 -13.99 20.57 -25.15
C VAL A 560 -14.02 20.55 -26.69
N LYS A 561 -13.57 21.62 -27.35
CA LYS A 561 -13.48 21.69 -28.81
C LYS A 561 -12.59 20.61 -29.40
N ALA A 562 -11.42 20.38 -28.80
CA ALA A 562 -10.49 19.34 -29.27
C ALA A 562 -11.13 17.95 -29.26
N LYS A 563 -11.88 17.65 -28.19
CA LYS A 563 -12.68 16.42 -28.09
C LYS A 563 -13.76 16.34 -29.16
N GLU A 564 -14.56 17.39 -29.32
CA GLU A 564 -15.67 17.43 -30.29
C GLU A 564 -15.19 17.30 -31.74
N MET A 565 -14.03 17.89 -32.05
CA MET A 565 -13.41 17.86 -33.37
C MET A 565 -12.60 16.59 -33.65
N ASN A 566 -12.35 15.77 -32.62
CA ASN A 566 -11.39 14.66 -32.70
C ASN A 566 -9.99 15.14 -33.17
N ASP A 567 -9.53 16.30 -32.70
CA ASP A 567 -8.28 16.97 -33.12
C ASP A 567 -7.69 17.78 -31.97
N LEU A 568 -6.41 17.59 -31.62
CA LEU A 568 -5.74 18.31 -30.54
C LEU A 568 -5.28 19.73 -30.92
N THR A 569 -5.47 20.15 -32.16
CA THR A 569 -5.06 21.48 -32.64
C THR A 569 -5.57 22.64 -31.78
N PRO A 570 -6.83 22.65 -31.28
CA PRO A 570 -7.30 23.70 -30.35
C PRO A 570 -6.47 23.82 -29.08
N LEU A 571 -5.82 22.74 -28.61
CA LEU A 571 -5.02 22.71 -27.39
C LEU A 571 -3.56 23.18 -27.58
N LYS A 572 -3.05 23.25 -28.81
CA LYS A 572 -1.63 23.56 -29.10
C LYS A 572 -1.18 24.93 -28.58
N ASN A 573 -2.11 25.89 -28.47
CA ASN A 573 -1.86 27.23 -27.92
C ASN A 573 -1.92 27.28 -26.38
N TRP A 574 -2.48 26.26 -25.74
CA TRP A 574 -2.70 26.25 -24.29
C TRP A 574 -1.70 25.38 -23.53
N LEU A 575 -1.18 24.33 -24.17
CA LEU A 575 -0.22 23.42 -23.54
C LEU A 575 0.79 22.87 -24.54
N ASP A 576 1.86 22.28 -24.01
CA ASP A 576 2.78 21.46 -24.79
C ASP A 576 2.25 20.00 -24.78
N LEU A 577 1.81 19.51 -25.95
CA LEU A 577 1.08 18.24 -26.04
C LEU A 577 1.93 17.05 -25.56
N GLY A 578 3.22 17.03 -25.94
CA GLY A 578 4.12 15.95 -25.57
C GLY A 578 4.55 16.01 -24.10
N TYR A 579 4.68 17.21 -23.52
CA TYR A 579 4.82 17.38 -22.07
C TYR A 579 3.61 16.79 -21.32
N PHE A 580 2.40 17.12 -21.76
CA PHE A 580 1.18 16.66 -21.10
C PHE A 580 0.96 15.15 -21.26
N ALA A 581 1.26 14.57 -22.44
CA ALA A 581 1.25 13.13 -22.64
C ALA A 581 2.20 12.40 -21.67
N ARG A 582 3.42 12.92 -21.47
CA ARG A 582 4.34 12.40 -20.45
C ARG A 582 3.82 12.55 -19.02
N PHE A 583 3.18 13.67 -18.71
CA PHE A 583 2.55 13.88 -17.40
C PHE A 583 1.44 12.84 -17.15
N MET A 584 0.53 12.63 -18.10
CA MET A 584 -0.49 11.58 -18.03
C MET A 584 0.12 10.18 -17.89
N ALA A 585 1.15 9.88 -18.68
CA ALA A 585 1.84 8.60 -18.62
C ALA A 585 2.44 8.34 -17.23
N MET A 586 3.05 9.35 -16.60
CA MET A 586 3.57 9.24 -15.23
C MET A 586 2.46 9.08 -14.19
N GLU A 587 1.34 9.79 -14.30
CA GLU A 587 0.16 9.58 -13.44
C GLU A 587 -0.34 8.13 -13.51
N ILE A 588 -0.36 7.53 -14.71
CA ILE A 588 -0.76 6.14 -14.95
C ILE A 588 0.26 5.15 -14.40
N LEU A 589 1.55 5.36 -14.66
CA LEU A 589 2.63 4.47 -14.23
C LEU A 589 2.82 4.48 -12.71
N CYS A 590 2.63 5.63 -12.07
CA CYS A 590 2.71 5.77 -10.62
C CYS A 590 1.41 5.42 -9.88
N ASP A 591 0.32 5.16 -10.60
CA ASP A 591 -1.01 4.96 -10.03
C ASP A 591 -1.39 6.12 -9.09
N HIS A 592 -1.29 7.35 -9.62
CA HIS A 592 -1.73 8.55 -8.94
C HIS A 592 -3.25 8.66 -9.00
N TRP A 593 -3.91 7.79 -8.25
CA TRP A 593 -5.33 7.50 -8.38
C TRP A 593 -6.25 8.69 -8.07
N ASP A 594 -5.77 9.67 -7.31
CA ASP A 594 -6.44 10.93 -6.97
C ASP A 594 -5.66 12.17 -7.46
N GLY A 595 -4.85 11.99 -8.51
CA GLY A 595 -4.16 13.05 -9.25
C GLY A 595 -5.02 13.73 -10.33
N TYR A 596 -4.42 14.35 -11.35
CA TYR A 596 -5.19 15.12 -12.34
C TYR A 596 -6.09 14.24 -13.22
N LEU A 597 -5.73 12.97 -13.44
CA LEU A 597 -6.61 12.02 -14.13
C LEU A 597 -7.93 11.78 -13.38
N SER A 598 -7.93 12.06 -12.07
CA SER A 598 -9.06 12.02 -11.15
C SER A 598 -9.19 13.38 -10.44
N PRO A 599 -9.53 14.44 -11.19
CA PRO A 599 -9.04 15.82 -11.08
C PRO A 599 -8.90 16.36 -9.65
N ASN A 600 -7.77 16.05 -9.03
CA ASN A 600 -7.35 16.48 -7.71
C ASN A 600 -5.81 16.43 -7.64
N ASN A 601 -5.20 16.92 -6.55
CA ASN A 601 -3.75 16.77 -6.28
C ASN A 601 -2.84 17.14 -7.47
N TYR A 602 -3.10 18.26 -8.14
CA TYR A 602 -2.19 18.84 -9.13
C TYR A 602 -2.00 20.34 -8.90
N ARG A 603 -0.88 20.86 -9.40
CA ARG A 603 -0.68 22.29 -9.61
C ARG A 603 -0.69 22.59 -11.11
N LEU A 604 -1.13 23.79 -11.45
CA LEU A 604 -1.14 24.29 -12.82
C LEU A 604 -0.39 25.61 -12.87
N TYR A 605 0.67 25.68 -13.68
CA TYR A 605 1.48 26.88 -13.85
C TYR A 605 1.27 27.49 -15.24
N LEU A 606 0.84 28.75 -15.32
CA LEU A 606 0.83 29.51 -16.57
C LEU A 606 2.20 30.16 -16.77
N ASN A 607 3.01 29.61 -17.66
CA ASN A 607 4.35 30.14 -17.93
C ASN A 607 4.27 31.43 -18.77
N PRO A 608 4.75 32.59 -18.28
CA PRO A 608 4.65 33.83 -19.04
C PRO A 608 5.51 33.83 -20.32
N SER A 609 6.57 33.03 -20.37
CA SER A 609 7.50 33.01 -21.51
C SER A 609 6.88 32.47 -22.79
N ASP A 610 5.95 31.52 -22.70
CA ASP A 610 5.30 30.86 -23.85
C ASP A 610 3.77 30.91 -23.78
N GLN A 611 3.20 31.49 -22.71
CA GLN A 611 1.77 31.57 -22.43
C GLN A 611 1.08 30.20 -22.36
N LYS A 612 1.81 29.13 -22.03
CA LYS A 612 1.28 27.77 -21.89
C LYS A 612 1.11 27.34 -20.43
N PHE A 613 0.16 26.44 -20.22
CA PHE A 613 -0.08 25.79 -18.93
C PHE A 613 0.75 24.51 -18.78
N TYR A 614 1.37 24.36 -17.60
CA TYR A 614 2.16 23.19 -17.22
C TYR A 614 1.58 22.55 -15.96
N PHE A 615 1.21 21.27 -16.08
CA PHE A 615 0.74 20.45 -14.95
C PHE A 615 1.91 19.94 -14.12
N ILE A 616 1.80 20.02 -12.80
CA ILE A 616 2.82 19.63 -11.83
C ILE A 616 2.14 18.71 -10.79
N PRO A 617 2.71 17.55 -10.45
CA PRO A 617 2.07 16.63 -9.51
C PRO A 617 2.07 17.23 -8.09
N HIS A 618 0.97 17.04 -7.35
CA HIS A 618 0.84 17.39 -5.93
C HIS A 618 0.35 16.17 -5.13
N GLY A 619 0.40 16.20 -3.79
CA GLY A 619 -0.24 15.19 -2.93
C GLY A 619 0.09 13.72 -3.23
N ALA A 620 1.36 13.39 -3.53
CA ALA A 620 1.73 12.08 -4.09
C ALA A 620 2.09 11.01 -3.04
N ASP A 621 1.40 10.98 -1.89
CA ASP A 621 1.64 9.99 -0.83
C ASP A 621 0.96 8.64 -1.09
N GLN A 622 -0.15 8.63 -1.84
CA GLN A 622 -0.94 7.42 -2.14
C GLN A 622 -0.57 6.72 -3.45
N LEU A 623 0.67 6.86 -3.94
CA LEU A 623 1.13 6.20 -5.16
C LEU A 623 1.33 4.68 -5.00
N PHE A 624 1.50 3.98 -6.13
CA PHE A 624 1.94 2.59 -6.20
C PHE A 624 1.01 1.61 -5.47
N ARG A 625 -0.31 1.74 -5.65
CA ARG A 625 -1.31 0.90 -4.94
C ARG A 625 -1.83 -0.23 -5.80
N ASN A 626 -2.15 0.03 -7.05
CA ASN A 626 -2.80 -0.90 -7.96
C ASN A 626 -2.05 -1.03 -9.28
N SER A 627 -1.10 -1.96 -9.34
CA SER A 627 -0.35 -2.26 -10.56
C SER A 627 -1.22 -2.80 -11.70
N ARG A 628 -2.47 -3.20 -11.41
CA ARG A 628 -3.40 -3.79 -12.40
C ARG A 628 -4.13 -2.75 -13.24
N ASN A 629 -4.16 -1.48 -12.81
CA ASN A 629 -4.80 -0.41 -13.59
C ASN A 629 -4.36 -0.49 -15.06
N ASN A 630 -5.29 -0.25 -15.99
CA ASN A 630 -4.97 -0.35 -17.41
C ASN A 630 -4.10 0.83 -17.86
N VAL A 631 -3.59 0.80 -19.10
CA VAL A 631 -2.85 1.91 -19.72
C VAL A 631 -3.70 3.17 -19.89
N PHE A 632 -5.02 3.06 -19.78
CA PHE A 632 -5.93 4.20 -19.78
C PHE A 632 -6.07 4.88 -18.40
N GLY A 633 -5.51 4.30 -17.33
CA GLY A 633 -5.54 4.83 -15.97
C GLY A 633 -6.78 4.42 -15.15
N SER A 634 -7.03 5.14 -14.06
CA SER A 634 -8.19 4.91 -13.19
C SER A 634 -9.45 5.54 -13.81
N SER A 635 -10.61 4.90 -13.70
CA SER A 635 -11.90 5.43 -14.18
C SER A 635 -12.55 6.42 -13.20
N ARG A 636 -11.82 6.89 -12.18
CA ARG A 636 -12.37 7.72 -11.10
C ARG A 636 -12.33 9.18 -11.52
N GLY A 637 -13.46 9.72 -11.94
CA GLY A 637 -13.55 11.13 -12.36
C GLY A 637 -13.14 11.35 -13.81
N ARG A 638 -13.44 12.54 -14.33
CA ARG A 638 -13.14 12.96 -15.69
C ARG A 638 -12.49 14.33 -15.63
N SER A 639 -11.27 14.44 -16.14
CA SER A 639 -10.60 15.72 -16.38
C SER A 639 -10.69 16.09 -17.84
N VAL A 640 -11.06 17.34 -18.13
CA VAL A 640 -11.45 17.76 -19.48
C VAL A 640 -10.31 17.62 -20.49
N VAL A 641 -9.07 17.96 -20.08
CA VAL A 641 -7.89 17.90 -20.96
C VAL A 641 -7.46 16.45 -21.21
N ALA A 642 -7.51 15.60 -20.17
CA ALA A 642 -7.20 14.19 -20.33
C ALA A 642 -8.25 13.47 -21.19
N GLU A 643 -9.53 13.87 -21.09
CA GLU A 643 -10.61 13.34 -21.93
C GLU A 643 -10.43 13.78 -23.39
N ALA A 644 -9.98 15.01 -23.65
CA ALA A 644 -9.63 15.45 -25.00
C ALA A 644 -8.52 14.57 -25.61
N PHE A 645 -7.41 14.36 -24.89
CA PHE A 645 -6.33 13.48 -25.34
C PHE A 645 -6.81 12.06 -25.68
N ARG A 646 -7.58 11.45 -24.76
CA ARG A 646 -8.09 10.08 -24.94
C ARG A 646 -9.15 9.93 -26.02
N SER A 647 -9.76 11.04 -26.45
CA SER A 647 -10.78 11.01 -27.49
C SER A 647 -10.18 11.11 -28.88
N THR A 648 -8.88 11.38 -29.00
CA THR A 648 -8.17 11.59 -30.27
C THR A 648 -7.13 10.51 -30.54
N ASP A 649 -7.03 10.08 -31.80
CA ASP A 649 -5.99 9.13 -32.22
C ASP A 649 -4.57 9.70 -32.01
N GLU A 650 -4.37 11.00 -32.29
CA GLU A 650 -3.11 11.71 -32.01
C GLU A 650 -2.74 11.65 -30.52
N GLY A 651 -3.70 11.93 -29.63
CA GLY A 651 -3.46 11.94 -28.19
C GLY A 651 -3.21 10.56 -27.58
N GLU A 652 -3.94 9.54 -28.04
CA GLU A 652 -3.70 8.15 -27.62
C GLU A 652 -2.32 7.66 -28.09
N LEU A 653 -1.91 7.98 -29.33
CA LEU A 653 -0.57 7.65 -29.83
C LEU A 653 0.52 8.34 -29.01
N MET A 654 0.38 9.64 -28.73
CA MET A 654 1.33 10.38 -27.89
C MET A 654 1.44 9.78 -26.48
N LEU A 655 0.31 9.33 -25.89
CA LEU A 655 0.30 8.68 -24.59
C LEU A 655 1.00 7.31 -24.64
N GLU A 656 0.75 6.52 -25.69
CA GLU A 656 1.39 5.23 -25.91
C GLU A 656 2.92 5.38 -25.99
N GLU A 657 3.40 6.28 -26.86
CA GLU A 657 4.82 6.58 -27.04
C GLU A 657 5.46 7.07 -25.73
N ALA A 658 4.75 7.91 -24.96
CA ALA A 658 5.22 8.37 -23.67
C ALA A 658 5.35 7.22 -22.65
N ILE A 659 4.37 6.31 -22.55
CA ILE A 659 4.46 5.14 -21.66
C ILE A 659 5.62 4.23 -22.10
N GLN A 660 5.76 3.97 -23.40
CA GLN A 660 6.84 3.14 -23.94
C GLN A 660 8.22 3.74 -23.65
N TYR A 661 8.39 5.05 -23.86
CA TYR A 661 9.61 5.77 -23.51
C TYR A 661 9.93 5.67 -22.01
N LEU A 662 8.95 5.94 -21.15
CA LEU A 662 9.14 5.92 -19.70
C LEU A 662 9.46 4.52 -19.18
N LEU A 663 8.80 3.47 -19.71
CA LEU A 663 9.15 2.08 -19.40
C LEU A 663 10.55 1.69 -19.89
N ALA A 664 11.06 2.31 -20.95
CA ALA A 664 12.39 2.02 -21.48
C ALA A 664 13.51 2.81 -20.78
N LYS A 665 13.24 4.05 -20.34
CA LYS A 665 14.30 5.00 -19.90
C LYS A 665 14.22 5.41 -18.44
N VAL A 666 13.03 5.37 -17.82
CA VAL A 666 12.80 5.88 -16.46
C VAL A 666 12.43 4.76 -15.49
N TRP A 667 11.59 3.82 -15.91
CA TRP A 667 11.07 2.74 -15.07
C TRP A 667 11.98 1.50 -15.09
N ASN A 668 13.04 1.52 -14.28
CA ASN A 668 13.84 0.32 -14.03
C ASN A 668 13.44 -0.32 -12.69
N SER A 669 12.67 -1.40 -12.74
CA SER A 669 12.10 -2.04 -11.54
C SER A 669 13.17 -2.53 -10.55
N GLU A 670 14.27 -3.10 -11.01
CA GLU A 670 15.37 -3.57 -10.16
C GLU A 670 16.05 -2.44 -9.39
N ASN A 671 16.36 -1.33 -10.08
CA ASN A 671 16.95 -0.14 -9.48
C ASN A 671 15.98 0.52 -8.50
N LEU A 672 14.69 0.59 -8.83
CA LEU A 672 13.66 1.14 -7.95
C LEU A 672 13.51 0.31 -6.67
N VAL A 673 13.48 -1.01 -6.77
CA VAL A 673 13.42 -1.92 -5.61
C VAL A 673 14.68 -1.82 -4.76
N SER A 674 15.86 -1.82 -5.38
CA SER A 674 17.14 -1.69 -4.67
C SER A 674 17.23 -0.36 -3.91
N ARG A 675 16.80 0.73 -4.55
CA ARG A 675 16.70 2.05 -3.94
C ARG A 675 15.72 2.04 -2.76
N LEU A 676 14.56 1.42 -2.92
CA LEU A 676 13.49 1.40 -1.91
C LEU A 676 13.98 0.67 -0.65
N MET A 677 14.69 -0.44 -0.81
CA MET A 677 15.27 -1.19 0.30
C MET A 677 16.35 -0.41 1.04
N ASN A 678 17.20 0.33 0.33
CA ASN A 678 18.23 1.18 0.93
C ASN A 678 17.60 2.35 1.71
N ASP A 679 16.62 3.05 1.12
CA ASP A 679 15.93 4.14 1.80
C ASP A 679 15.14 3.63 3.02
N HIS A 680 14.45 2.48 2.90
CA HIS A 680 13.75 1.87 4.02
C HIS A 680 14.71 1.49 5.16
N LYS A 681 15.86 0.88 4.84
CA LYS A 681 16.90 0.54 5.84
C LYS A 681 17.35 1.78 6.62
N ARG A 682 17.52 2.91 5.95
CA ARG A 682 17.90 4.19 6.55
C ARG A 682 16.80 4.77 7.45
N LEU A 683 15.54 4.73 7.01
CA LEU A 683 14.41 5.31 7.75
C LEU A 683 13.88 4.44 8.89
N ARG A 684 14.06 3.12 8.81
CA ARG A 684 13.44 2.16 9.73
C ARG A 684 13.69 2.46 11.21
N PRO A 685 14.91 2.84 11.68
CA PRO A 685 15.12 3.19 13.08
C PRO A 685 14.21 4.34 13.55
N TYR A 686 14.01 5.34 12.69
CA TYR A 686 13.18 6.51 12.97
C TYR A 686 11.68 6.18 12.92
N ILE A 687 11.26 5.29 12.02
CA ILE A 687 9.86 4.79 11.98
C ILE A 687 9.53 4.03 13.27
N VAL A 688 10.46 3.21 13.78
CA VAL A 688 10.29 2.46 15.04
C VAL A 688 10.26 3.39 16.25
N ALA A 689 11.13 4.41 16.27
CA ALA A 689 11.22 5.39 17.35
C ALA A 689 10.05 6.39 17.36
N ASP A 690 9.32 6.52 16.26
CA ASP A 690 8.18 7.42 16.16
C ASP A 690 7.01 6.94 17.02
N ALA A 691 6.83 7.57 18.19
CA ALA A 691 5.76 7.25 19.13
C ALA A 691 4.36 7.70 18.66
N LYS A 692 4.29 8.63 17.70
CA LYS A 692 3.03 9.22 17.22
C LYS A 692 2.61 8.65 15.86
N ARG A 693 3.33 7.68 15.30
CA ARG A 693 2.95 7.02 14.04
C ARG A 693 1.49 6.55 14.09
N PRO A 694 0.69 6.80 13.04
CA PRO A 694 -0.74 6.45 13.05
C PRO A 694 -1.02 4.98 12.68
N TYR A 695 0.03 4.16 12.54
CA TYR A 695 -0.04 2.76 12.11
C TYR A 695 0.99 1.92 12.86
N ASP A 696 0.84 0.61 12.79
CA ASP A 696 1.79 -0.31 13.37
C ASP A 696 2.91 -0.73 12.39
N LEU A 697 3.87 -1.51 12.89
CA LEU A 697 5.00 -1.96 12.09
C LEU A 697 4.64 -3.09 11.11
N PHE A 698 3.52 -3.80 11.29
CA PHE A 698 3.06 -4.77 10.30
C PHE A 698 2.59 -4.07 9.04
N GLU A 699 1.81 -2.99 9.19
CA GLU A 699 1.39 -2.18 8.06
C GLU A 699 2.59 -1.61 7.30
N VAL A 700 3.67 -1.21 7.99
CA VAL A 700 4.90 -0.74 7.34
C VAL A 700 5.51 -1.83 6.44
N GLU A 701 5.65 -3.06 6.94
CA GLU A 701 6.21 -4.17 6.16
C GLU A 701 5.27 -4.59 5.01
N GLU A 702 3.95 -4.64 5.23
CA GLU A 702 2.96 -4.93 4.19
C GLU A 702 2.95 -3.89 3.08
N ARG A 703 3.03 -2.61 3.44
CA ARG A 703 3.06 -1.51 2.48
C ARG A 703 4.37 -1.49 1.70
N LEU A 704 5.48 -1.79 2.35
CA LEU A 704 6.78 -1.95 1.71
C LEU A 704 6.73 -3.09 0.69
N GLN A 705 6.26 -4.27 1.09
CA GLN A 705 6.09 -5.43 0.21
C GLN A 705 5.20 -5.09 -0.99
N SER A 706 4.05 -4.46 -0.75
CA SER A 706 3.12 -4.06 -1.81
C SER A 706 3.77 -3.10 -2.82
N THR A 707 4.63 -2.20 -2.35
CA THR A 707 5.35 -1.24 -3.21
C THR A 707 6.47 -1.93 -4.02
N ILE A 708 7.17 -2.90 -3.43
CA ILE A 708 8.15 -3.74 -4.15
C ILE A 708 7.46 -4.49 -5.29
N GLU A 709 6.36 -5.16 -4.99
CA GLU A 709 5.59 -5.91 -5.98
C GLU A 709 5.00 -5.00 -7.06
N TYR A 710 4.62 -3.77 -6.70
CA TYR A 710 4.09 -2.80 -7.65
C TYR A 710 5.08 -2.51 -8.78
N PHE A 711 6.37 -2.28 -8.48
CA PHE A 711 7.35 -1.88 -9.49
C PHE A 711 7.55 -2.93 -10.58
N SER A 712 7.70 -4.20 -10.20
CA SER A 712 7.88 -5.31 -11.16
C SER A 712 6.58 -5.68 -11.88
N LYS A 713 5.44 -5.68 -11.17
CA LYS A 713 4.13 -6.00 -11.78
C LYS A 713 3.69 -4.93 -12.77
N THR A 714 3.90 -3.65 -12.46
CA THR A 714 3.51 -2.54 -13.34
C THR A 714 4.28 -2.59 -14.64
N GLU A 715 5.61 -2.74 -14.58
CA GLU A 715 6.42 -2.84 -15.79
C GLU A 715 5.90 -3.95 -16.72
N ARG A 716 5.71 -5.15 -16.16
CA ARG A 716 5.19 -6.30 -16.91
C ARG A 716 3.79 -6.06 -17.48
N LEU A 717 2.85 -5.62 -16.64
CA LEU A 717 1.45 -5.45 -17.06
C LEU A 717 1.30 -4.35 -18.10
N LYS A 718 2.02 -3.24 -17.97
CA LYS A 718 1.94 -2.13 -18.93
C LYS A 718 2.52 -2.52 -20.28
N ARG A 719 3.66 -3.23 -20.33
CA ARG A 719 4.22 -3.76 -21.59
C ARG A 719 3.23 -4.67 -22.31
N TRP A 720 2.61 -5.60 -21.60
CA TRP A 720 1.61 -6.52 -22.18
C TRP A 720 0.33 -5.79 -22.59
N GLN A 721 -0.10 -4.77 -21.85
CA GLN A 721 -1.25 -3.94 -22.22
C GLN A 721 -1.00 -3.13 -23.50
N LEU A 722 0.21 -2.58 -23.67
CA LEU A 722 0.63 -1.91 -24.91
C LEU A 722 0.59 -2.87 -26.10
N MET A 723 1.15 -4.08 -25.96
CA MET A 723 1.07 -5.12 -27.00
C MET A 723 -0.38 -5.55 -27.33
N SER A 724 -1.31 -5.35 -26.39
CA SER A 724 -2.72 -5.71 -26.57
C SER A 724 -3.55 -4.66 -27.31
N LEU A 725 -3.00 -3.46 -27.56
CA LEU A 725 -3.72 -2.41 -28.27
C LEU A 725 -4.13 -2.88 -29.67
N ASP A 726 -3.26 -3.62 -30.35
CA ASP A 726 -3.51 -4.22 -31.67
C ASP A 726 -4.00 -5.68 -31.63
N ASN A 727 -4.20 -6.25 -30.44
CA ASN A 727 -4.61 -7.66 -30.27
C ASN A 727 -5.83 -7.79 -29.36
N ARG A 728 -7.01 -7.92 -29.98
CA ARG A 728 -8.30 -8.01 -29.27
C ARG A 728 -8.40 -9.19 -28.31
N GLU A 729 -7.85 -10.35 -28.67
CA GLU A 729 -7.88 -11.54 -27.80
C GLU A 729 -7.00 -11.34 -26.55
N LEU A 730 -5.79 -10.79 -26.74
CA LEU A 730 -4.92 -10.44 -25.63
C LEU A 730 -5.59 -9.38 -24.74
N LYS A 731 -6.22 -8.37 -25.33
CA LYS A 731 -6.94 -7.32 -24.60
C LYS A 731 -8.07 -7.90 -23.74
N ASP A 732 -8.88 -8.82 -24.28
CA ASP A 732 -9.93 -9.51 -23.51
C ASP A 732 -9.34 -10.29 -22.33
N ARG A 733 -8.28 -11.07 -22.57
CA ARG A 733 -7.57 -11.81 -21.52
C ARG A 733 -7.04 -10.89 -20.41
N LEU A 734 -6.35 -9.81 -20.78
CA LEU A 734 -5.79 -8.86 -19.82
C LEU A 734 -6.87 -8.08 -19.06
N SER A 735 -8.04 -7.85 -19.65
CA SER A 735 -9.17 -7.20 -18.97
C SER A 735 -9.63 -7.96 -17.71
N ARG A 736 -9.37 -9.27 -17.63
CA ARG A 736 -9.72 -10.13 -16.50
C ARG A 736 -8.88 -9.85 -15.25
N PHE A 737 -7.72 -9.20 -15.40
CA PHE A 737 -7.00 -8.65 -14.25
C PHE A 737 -7.77 -7.51 -13.57
N ASN A 738 -8.58 -6.77 -14.33
CA ASN A 738 -9.38 -5.64 -13.86
C ASN A 738 -10.78 -6.04 -13.40
N SER A 739 -11.38 -7.08 -13.99
CA SER A 739 -12.77 -7.49 -13.68
C SER A 739 -12.97 -8.08 -12.28
N ARG A 740 -11.90 -8.54 -11.62
CA ARG A 740 -11.93 -8.93 -10.19
C ARG A 740 -11.92 -7.73 -9.23
N SER A 741 -11.76 -6.50 -9.74
CA SER A 741 -11.79 -5.26 -8.94
C SER A 741 -13.18 -4.64 -8.75
N ARG A 742 -14.27 -5.37 -9.06
CA ARG A 742 -15.65 -4.94 -8.74
C ARG A 742 -15.90 -4.62 -7.25
N TRP A 743 -14.93 -4.84 -6.38
CA TRP A 743 -14.94 -4.53 -4.94
C TRP A 743 -14.04 -3.36 -4.52
N GLY A 744 -13.66 -2.49 -5.47
CA GLY A 744 -13.21 -1.13 -5.14
C GLY A 744 -14.35 -0.13 -5.22
N ARG A 745 -15.43 -0.34 -4.44
CA ARG A 745 -16.44 0.68 -4.15
C ARG A 745 -16.24 1.20 -2.74
#